data_AF-K5ZII6-F1
#
_entry.id   AF-K5ZII6-F1
#
_cell.length_a   1.000
_cell.length_b   1.000
_cell.length_c   1.000
_cell.angle_alpha   90.00
_cell.angle_beta   90.00
_cell.angle_gamma   90.00
#
_symmetry.space_group_name_H-M   'P 1'
#
loop_
_entity.id
_entity.type
_entity.pdbx_description
1 polymer ?
#
loop_
_entity_poly.entity_id
_entity_poly.type
_entity_poly.pdbx_seq_one_letter_code
_entity_poly.pdbx_strand_id
1 'polypeptide(L)'
;MKKRLISVFVMLLLPLLVVARQRVIVDTDIDSDVDDVGTLAMLYTLHKQHKINLLGTIVTSDDPFAVTCVSAFNAYYGMGDLPLGFLEGQSFLKNHSRYTRQISEEFPHDLPSWKDAETATNTYRKLLAGSPNHSVVILTIGHLSSLQRLLQSSADQYSHLNGKQLVEAKVKRWYCMGGLFPEGKEANFSRPDPGSTVFCLANWTKEVVFCGWEIGERIITGDLALKAELNPENPMYRAYELYNDFKGRASWDQVTALLLADEASHYLELDNAGSCLLEADGSNRWIPGKKGNQFIVRFRPEVNVKELAGKITDLMLGKNIPDYSYLPWVGKSVDFSHGPLVVSENKRFLVHADGTPFFYMGDTAWELFHRLTEEEIDRYLENRREKGFNVIQAVILAELDGLNTPDRNGNRPLVNNDPAQPDEAYFNWVDRIINKAAAKGLYMGLLPTWGDKVDKQWGIGPVIFNERNIAGYGRFLANRYKDYPNIIWIIGGDRNGGDANMPVWNVLANAIKSIDKNHLMTFHPYGRHTSSQWFHNADWLDFNSSQTGHANCSFDIFENLIVRDYNKLPVKPCINMEPCYEDHPVRGDICTSTTWFDDTNTRQALYWSLFSGAAGHTYGCHPIWQCMSPVYEPTGNVLNNWYDDLDLPGAGNMIHARRLFEKYDFFSRRPAPEIILTKQLVIGDMAVAVQGKGYAFVYLPNGNPVDVCLETLSEAITLILQWYNPRTGQYTLIGEVPAKGFYRAKPVSSGVGNDWILVMNSK
;
A
#
# COMPACT_ATOMS: atom_id res chain seq x y z
N MET A 1 -8.63 -39.96 -49.38
CA MET A 1 -8.96 -38.59 -48.92
C MET A 1 -9.88 -38.67 -47.71
N LYS A 2 -9.75 -37.72 -46.77
CA LYS A 2 -10.43 -37.59 -45.45
C LYS A 2 -9.73 -38.30 -44.28
N LYS A 3 -8.64 -37.67 -43.79
CA LYS A 3 -8.17 -37.81 -42.40
C LYS A 3 -9.17 -37.09 -41.50
N ARG A 4 -9.73 -37.78 -40.50
CA ARG A 4 -10.51 -37.19 -39.41
C ARG A 4 -9.53 -36.63 -38.38
N LEU A 5 -9.60 -35.32 -38.14
CA LEU A 5 -8.97 -34.67 -36.99
C LEU A 5 -9.70 -35.12 -35.71
N ILE A 6 -8.95 -35.64 -34.75
CA ILE A 6 -9.37 -35.73 -33.36
C ILE A 6 -8.95 -34.39 -32.73
N SER A 7 -9.92 -33.51 -32.49
CA SER A 7 -9.72 -32.34 -31.63
C SER A 7 -9.73 -32.81 -30.18
N VAL A 8 -8.57 -32.83 -29.53
CA VAL A 8 -8.47 -32.94 -28.08
C VAL A 8 -8.64 -31.52 -27.53
N PHE A 9 -9.83 -31.22 -27.01
CA PHE A 9 -10.07 -30.04 -26.19
C PHE A 9 -9.45 -30.31 -24.82
N VAL A 10 -8.18 -29.93 -24.61
CA VAL A 10 -7.62 -29.80 -23.26
C VAL A 10 -8.08 -28.44 -22.73
N MET A 11 -9.20 -28.42 -22.00
CA MET A 11 -9.49 -27.32 -21.10
C MET A 11 -8.41 -27.33 -20.00
N LEU A 12 -7.39 -26.51 -20.19
CA LEU A 12 -6.49 -26.09 -19.12
C LEU A 12 -7.30 -25.23 -18.15
N LEU A 13 -7.88 -25.89 -17.14
CA LEU A 13 -8.29 -25.25 -15.89
C LEU A 13 -7.04 -24.70 -15.21
N LEU A 14 -6.68 -23.46 -15.55
CA LEU A 14 -5.80 -22.64 -14.71
C LEU A 14 -6.50 -22.51 -13.35
N PRO A 15 -5.88 -22.92 -12.23
CA PRO A 15 -6.37 -22.53 -10.93
C PRO A 15 -6.17 -21.02 -10.84
N LEU A 16 -7.28 -20.26 -10.86
CA LEU A 16 -7.32 -18.90 -10.35
C LEU A 16 -6.75 -18.94 -8.94
N LEU A 17 -5.49 -18.53 -8.80
CA LEU A 17 -4.83 -18.33 -7.52
C LEU A 17 -5.48 -17.11 -6.88
N VAL A 18 -6.58 -17.34 -6.18
CA VAL A 18 -7.17 -16.40 -5.24
C VAL A 18 -6.09 -16.14 -4.18
N VAL A 19 -5.60 -14.89 -4.10
CA VAL A 19 -4.85 -14.40 -2.94
C VAL A 19 -5.57 -14.91 -1.69
N ALA A 20 -4.90 -15.72 -0.86
CA ALA A 20 -5.58 -16.47 0.19
C ALA A 20 -6.18 -15.53 1.24
N ARG A 21 -7.41 -15.08 1.02
CA ARG A 21 -8.23 -14.30 1.96
C ARG A 21 -8.33 -15.08 3.26
N GLN A 22 -8.20 -14.38 4.40
CA GLN A 22 -8.35 -15.01 5.70
C GLN A 22 -9.76 -15.63 5.79
N ARG A 23 -9.86 -16.93 6.04
CA ARG A 23 -11.15 -17.60 6.22
C ARG A 23 -11.56 -17.47 7.68
N VAL A 24 -12.69 -16.84 7.98
CA VAL A 24 -13.05 -16.45 9.34
C VAL A 24 -14.32 -17.18 9.77
N ILE A 25 -14.29 -17.79 10.95
CA ILE A 25 -15.48 -18.20 11.69
C ILE A 25 -15.60 -17.24 12.87
N VAL A 26 -16.75 -16.59 13.03
CA VAL A 26 -17.02 -15.71 14.18
C VAL A 26 -17.91 -16.45 15.20
N ASP A 27 -17.61 -16.27 16.48
CA ASP A 27 -18.34 -16.81 17.63
C ASP A 27 -18.71 -15.66 18.57
N THR A 28 -20.01 -15.43 18.75
CA THR A 28 -20.60 -14.21 19.31
C THR A 28 -21.75 -14.57 20.24
N ASP A 29 -21.93 -13.86 21.35
CA ASP A 29 -23.09 -14.00 22.23
C ASP A 29 -24.21 -13.03 21.82
N ILE A 30 -23.91 -11.87 21.22
CA ILE A 30 -24.88 -10.92 20.64
C ILE A 30 -26.16 -10.72 21.48
N ASP A 31 -26.03 -10.70 22.81
CA ASP A 31 -27.17 -10.59 23.72
C ASP A 31 -27.02 -9.48 24.77
N SER A 32 -25.82 -9.32 25.36
CA SER A 32 -25.63 -8.58 26.60
C SER A 32 -25.28 -7.10 26.37
N ASP A 33 -24.53 -6.79 25.32
CA ASP A 33 -24.28 -5.45 24.82
C ASP A 33 -24.23 -5.36 23.29
N VAL A 34 -23.95 -4.16 22.77
CA VAL A 34 -24.24 -3.76 21.37
C VAL A 34 -22.98 -3.75 20.49
N ASP A 35 -21.83 -4.12 21.02
CA ASP A 35 -20.60 -4.22 20.25
C ASP A 35 -20.57 -5.41 19.31
N ASP A 36 -21.25 -6.53 19.62
CA ASP A 36 -21.43 -7.65 18.68
C ASP A 36 -22.07 -7.21 17.37
N VAL A 37 -23.15 -6.41 17.43
CA VAL A 37 -23.86 -5.97 16.21
C VAL A 37 -22.99 -5.06 15.35
N GLY A 38 -22.17 -4.22 15.99
CA GLY A 38 -21.19 -3.40 15.28
C GLY A 38 -20.11 -4.26 14.64
N THR A 39 -19.68 -5.29 15.35
CA THR A 39 -18.66 -6.24 14.88
C THR A 39 -19.14 -7.09 13.71
N LEU A 40 -20.37 -7.61 13.75
CA LEU A 40 -20.96 -8.31 12.61
C LEU A 40 -21.03 -7.41 11.38
N ALA A 41 -21.45 -6.15 11.53
CA ALA A 41 -21.46 -5.17 10.44
C ALA A 41 -20.05 -4.99 9.83
N MET A 42 -19.01 -4.85 10.65
CA MET A 42 -17.61 -4.79 10.19
C MET A 42 -17.20 -6.04 9.41
N LEU A 43 -17.54 -7.24 9.91
CA LEU A 43 -17.17 -8.49 9.25
C LEU A 43 -17.87 -8.63 7.89
N TYR A 44 -19.13 -8.22 7.76
CA TYR A 44 -19.81 -8.16 6.47
C TYR A 44 -19.15 -7.17 5.52
N THR A 45 -18.74 -6.00 6.02
CA THR A 45 -17.99 -5.00 5.24
C THR A 45 -16.69 -5.58 4.72
N LEU A 46 -15.85 -6.16 5.59
CA LEU A 46 -14.59 -6.80 5.22
C LEU A 46 -14.79 -7.96 4.23
N HIS A 47 -15.89 -8.71 4.36
CA HIS A 47 -16.22 -9.80 3.45
C HIS A 47 -16.61 -9.29 2.06
N LYS A 48 -17.50 -8.30 1.98
CA LYS A 48 -17.94 -7.65 0.73
C LYS A 48 -16.78 -6.94 0.03
N GLN A 49 -15.89 -6.32 0.81
CA GLN A 49 -14.63 -5.73 0.35
C GLN A 49 -13.56 -6.76 0.05
N HIS A 50 -13.88 -8.05 0.14
CA HIS A 50 -12.96 -9.12 -0.26
C HIS A 50 -11.67 -9.20 0.57
N LYS A 51 -11.62 -8.56 1.74
CA LYS A 51 -10.50 -8.61 2.70
C LYS A 51 -10.51 -9.92 3.50
N ILE A 52 -11.70 -10.42 3.82
CA ILE A 52 -11.89 -11.74 4.46
C ILE A 52 -12.87 -12.62 3.68
N ASN A 53 -12.82 -13.91 3.96
CA ASN A 53 -13.87 -14.86 3.60
C ASN A 53 -14.59 -15.31 4.88
N LEU A 54 -15.72 -14.68 5.21
CA LEU A 54 -16.53 -15.05 6.35
C LEU A 54 -17.24 -16.38 6.04
N LEU A 55 -16.92 -17.42 6.81
CA LEU A 55 -17.39 -18.78 6.57
C LEU A 55 -18.73 -19.08 7.24
N GLY A 56 -19.05 -18.40 8.33
CA GLY A 56 -20.26 -18.61 9.11
C GLY A 56 -20.14 -18.03 10.52
N THR A 57 -21.28 -18.03 11.22
CA THR A 57 -21.43 -17.47 12.56
C THR A 57 -21.88 -18.52 13.55
N ILE A 58 -21.25 -18.52 14.72
CA ILE A 58 -21.62 -19.34 15.87
C ILE A 58 -22.19 -18.40 16.93
N VAL A 59 -23.35 -18.73 17.47
CA VAL A 59 -24.04 -17.95 18.49
C VAL A 59 -23.96 -18.66 19.83
N THR A 60 -23.19 -18.09 20.76
CA THR A 60 -22.92 -18.63 22.11
C THR A 60 -23.66 -17.82 23.18
N SER A 61 -24.99 -17.93 23.15
CA SER A 61 -25.91 -17.12 23.95
C SER A 61 -26.94 -17.98 24.67
N ASP A 62 -27.38 -17.53 25.86
CA ASP A 62 -28.55 -18.08 26.54
C ASP A 62 -29.86 -17.34 26.20
N ASP A 63 -29.83 -16.41 25.24
CA ASP A 63 -30.99 -15.71 24.72
C ASP A 63 -31.60 -16.43 23.50
N PRO A 64 -32.91 -16.79 23.54
CA PRO A 64 -33.55 -17.55 22.47
C PRO A 64 -33.74 -16.76 21.17
N PHE A 65 -33.54 -15.43 21.19
CA PHE A 65 -33.65 -14.57 20.01
C PHE A 65 -32.29 -14.20 19.43
N ALA A 66 -31.17 -14.49 20.11
CA ALA A 66 -29.83 -14.15 19.62
C ALA A 66 -29.55 -14.71 18.22
N VAL A 67 -29.86 -16.00 17.98
CA VAL A 67 -29.62 -16.62 16.67
C VAL A 67 -30.56 -16.10 15.58
N THR A 68 -31.82 -15.80 15.89
CA THR A 68 -32.73 -15.18 14.90
C THR A 68 -32.36 -13.72 14.62
N CYS A 69 -31.77 -13.03 15.60
CA CYS A 69 -31.19 -11.70 15.43
C CYS A 69 -30.02 -11.75 14.44
N VAL A 70 -29.08 -12.69 14.60
CA VAL A 70 -28.01 -12.90 13.60
C VAL A 70 -28.57 -13.26 12.23
N SER A 71 -29.62 -14.09 12.17
CA SER A 71 -30.28 -14.41 10.90
C SER A 71 -30.87 -13.17 10.23
N ALA A 72 -31.44 -12.23 10.99
CA ALA A 72 -31.92 -10.95 10.47
C ALA A 72 -30.78 -10.05 9.95
N PHE A 73 -29.66 -9.98 10.66
CA PHE A 73 -28.45 -9.30 10.17
C PHE A 73 -27.93 -9.96 8.89
N ASN A 74 -27.81 -11.29 8.85
CA ASN A 74 -27.41 -12.02 7.65
C ASN A 74 -28.33 -11.68 6.48
N ALA A 75 -29.64 -11.73 6.65
CA ALA A 75 -30.60 -11.38 5.59
C ALA A 75 -30.41 -9.92 5.11
N TYR A 76 -30.37 -8.96 6.03
CA TYR A 76 -30.22 -7.54 5.70
C TYR A 76 -28.93 -7.24 4.94
N TYR A 77 -27.81 -7.82 5.36
CA TYR A 77 -26.51 -7.60 4.74
C TYR A 77 -26.28 -8.49 3.50
N GLY A 78 -27.25 -9.29 3.06
CA GLY A 78 -27.13 -10.14 1.87
C GLY A 78 -26.21 -11.35 2.09
N MET A 79 -26.23 -11.89 3.30
CA MET A 79 -25.42 -13.01 3.81
C MET A 79 -26.29 -14.18 4.28
N GLY A 80 -27.52 -14.32 3.78
CA GLY A 80 -28.48 -15.36 4.18
C GLY A 80 -27.95 -16.80 4.01
N ASP A 81 -27.03 -17.01 3.08
CA ASP A 81 -26.40 -18.31 2.83
C ASP A 81 -25.32 -18.69 3.85
N LEU A 82 -24.92 -17.78 4.76
CA LEU A 82 -23.90 -18.08 5.76
C LEU A 82 -24.41 -19.10 6.77
N PRO A 83 -23.69 -20.23 6.96
CA PRO A 83 -23.98 -21.19 8.03
C PRO A 83 -24.05 -20.51 9.40
N LEU A 84 -25.10 -20.86 10.14
CA LEU A 84 -25.43 -20.29 11.43
C LEU A 84 -25.64 -21.40 12.45
N GLY A 85 -24.85 -21.40 13.53
CA GLY A 85 -24.93 -22.37 14.61
C GLY A 85 -25.37 -21.73 15.92
N PHE A 86 -26.10 -22.45 16.77
CA PHE A 86 -26.55 -21.99 18.08
C PHE A 86 -26.10 -22.96 19.19
N LEU A 87 -25.66 -22.42 20.33
CA LEU A 87 -25.18 -23.20 21.47
C LEU A 87 -26.26 -24.19 21.96
N GLU A 88 -25.97 -25.48 21.84
CA GLU A 88 -26.91 -26.53 22.22
C GLU A 88 -26.87 -26.85 23.73
N GLY A 89 -27.73 -27.75 24.22
CA GLY A 89 -27.59 -28.36 25.56
C GLY A 89 -27.71 -27.40 26.75
N GLN A 90 -28.31 -26.23 26.56
CA GLN A 90 -28.57 -25.27 27.62
C GLN A 90 -29.79 -25.71 28.44
N SER A 91 -29.70 -25.67 29.77
CA SER A 91 -30.79 -26.11 30.65
C SER A 91 -31.98 -25.14 30.68
N PHE A 92 -31.74 -23.86 30.38
CA PHE A 92 -32.74 -22.81 30.35
C PHE A 92 -32.28 -21.66 29.45
N LEU A 93 -33.20 -21.09 28.67
CA LEU A 93 -32.97 -19.88 27.87
C LEU A 93 -33.74 -18.71 28.46
N LYS A 94 -33.13 -17.52 28.45
CA LYS A 94 -33.65 -16.28 29.02
C LYS A 94 -33.77 -15.23 27.94
N ASN A 95 -34.96 -14.67 27.74
CA ASN A 95 -35.08 -13.44 26.98
C ASN A 95 -34.65 -12.27 27.87
N HIS A 96 -33.41 -11.80 27.70
CA HIS A 96 -32.81 -10.77 28.55
C HIS A 96 -32.14 -9.64 27.78
N SER A 97 -31.81 -9.86 26.50
CA SER A 97 -31.23 -8.82 25.67
C SER A 97 -32.16 -7.61 25.54
N ARG A 98 -31.55 -6.44 25.37
CA ARG A 98 -32.28 -5.19 25.12
C ARG A 98 -32.81 -5.08 23.69
N TYR A 99 -32.29 -5.88 22.76
CA TYR A 99 -32.58 -5.70 21.33
C TYR A 99 -32.85 -6.99 20.56
N THR A 100 -32.30 -8.16 20.93
CA THR A 100 -32.36 -9.37 20.07
C THR A 100 -33.78 -9.71 19.66
N ARG A 101 -34.72 -9.73 20.61
CA ARG A 101 -36.12 -10.01 20.35
C ARG A 101 -36.75 -9.03 19.36
N GLN A 102 -36.59 -7.73 19.61
CA GLN A 102 -37.17 -6.70 18.76
C GLN A 102 -36.59 -6.76 17.34
N ILE A 103 -35.29 -7.00 17.20
CA ILE A 103 -34.68 -7.19 15.88
C ILE A 103 -35.28 -8.42 15.18
N SER A 104 -35.40 -9.55 15.87
CA SER A 104 -36.00 -10.75 15.30
C SER A 104 -37.48 -10.59 14.94
N GLU A 105 -38.22 -9.75 15.67
CA GLU A 105 -39.65 -9.49 15.39
C GLU A 105 -39.86 -8.46 14.27
N GLU A 106 -38.96 -7.47 14.12
CA GLU A 106 -39.11 -6.35 13.19
C GLU A 106 -38.44 -6.60 11.82
N PHE A 107 -37.40 -7.43 11.74
CA PHE A 107 -36.59 -7.60 10.53
C PHE A 107 -36.77 -8.97 9.87
N PRO A 108 -36.80 -9.06 8.53
CA PRO A 108 -36.87 -10.34 7.83
C PRO A 108 -35.67 -11.24 8.15
N HIS A 109 -35.92 -12.52 8.38
CA HIS A 109 -34.89 -13.53 8.62
C HIS A 109 -35.35 -14.93 8.18
N ASP A 110 -34.40 -15.80 7.86
CA ASP A 110 -34.69 -17.13 7.28
C ASP A 110 -34.90 -18.22 8.34
N LEU A 111 -34.54 -17.95 9.59
CA LEU A 111 -34.61 -18.92 10.68
C LEU A 111 -35.89 -18.74 11.53
N PRO A 112 -36.88 -19.65 11.51
CA PRO A 112 -38.15 -19.44 12.22
C PRO A 112 -37.99 -19.32 13.74
N SER A 113 -37.08 -20.09 14.34
CA SER A 113 -36.77 -20.03 15.77
C SER A 113 -35.41 -20.64 16.08
N TRP A 114 -34.89 -20.43 17.28
CA TRP A 114 -33.67 -21.07 17.76
C TRP A 114 -33.72 -22.61 17.73
N LYS A 115 -34.91 -23.21 17.76
CA LYS A 115 -35.08 -24.68 17.70
C LYS A 115 -34.73 -25.25 16.33
N ASP A 116 -34.76 -24.41 15.31
CA ASP A 116 -34.50 -24.78 13.92
C ASP A 116 -33.03 -24.54 13.54
N ALA A 117 -32.23 -23.96 14.45
CA ALA A 117 -30.81 -23.70 14.22
C ALA A 117 -29.99 -25.00 14.25
N GLU A 118 -28.96 -25.08 13.41
CA GLU A 118 -27.94 -26.13 13.55
C GLU A 118 -27.19 -25.90 14.88
N THR A 119 -26.77 -26.99 15.53
CA THR A 119 -25.99 -26.88 16.78
C THR A 119 -24.63 -26.23 16.48
N ALA A 120 -24.17 -25.34 17.35
CA ALA A 120 -22.86 -24.69 17.24
C ALA A 120 -21.73 -25.68 16.97
N THR A 121 -21.72 -26.81 17.69
CA THR A 121 -20.71 -27.87 17.51
C THR A 121 -20.71 -28.44 16.08
N ASN A 122 -21.87 -28.77 15.51
CA ASN A 122 -21.95 -29.30 14.14
C ASN A 122 -21.54 -28.25 13.11
N THR A 123 -21.98 -27.00 13.25
CA THR A 123 -21.62 -25.92 12.33
C THR A 123 -20.11 -25.68 12.33
N TYR A 124 -19.48 -25.60 13.50
CA TYR A 124 -18.02 -25.51 13.62
C TYR A 124 -17.31 -26.64 12.88
N ARG A 125 -17.71 -27.89 13.16
CA ARG A 125 -17.08 -29.07 12.56
C ARG A 125 -17.23 -29.09 11.05
N LYS A 126 -18.42 -28.77 10.54
CA LYS A 126 -18.70 -28.66 9.09
C LYS A 126 -17.81 -27.61 8.42
N LEU A 127 -17.74 -26.40 8.98
CA LEU A 127 -16.93 -25.31 8.44
C LEU A 127 -15.42 -25.62 8.44
N LEU A 128 -14.92 -26.19 9.53
CA LEU A 128 -13.51 -26.58 9.64
C LEU A 128 -13.17 -27.75 8.71
N ALA A 129 -14.01 -28.79 8.65
CA ALA A 129 -13.80 -29.94 7.79
C ALA A 129 -13.76 -29.55 6.31
N GLY A 130 -14.63 -28.64 5.88
CA GLY A 130 -14.68 -28.11 4.52
C GLY A 130 -13.54 -27.14 4.17
N SER A 131 -12.75 -26.71 5.15
CA SER A 131 -11.68 -25.73 4.95
C SER A 131 -10.32 -26.40 4.68
N PRO A 132 -9.42 -25.77 3.91
CA PRO A 132 -8.02 -26.19 3.82
C PRO A 132 -7.31 -26.15 5.18
N ASN A 133 -6.28 -26.96 5.33
CA ASN A 133 -5.46 -27.00 6.54
C ASN A 133 -4.78 -25.65 6.80
N HIS A 134 -4.61 -25.30 8.07
CA HIS A 134 -3.98 -24.05 8.53
C HIS A 134 -4.49 -22.79 7.84
N SER A 135 -5.80 -22.72 7.56
CA SER A 135 -6.37 -21.60 6.78
C SER A 135 -7.48 -20.83 7.50
N VAL A 136 -8.05 -21.39 8.56
CA VAL A 136 -9.18 -20.78 9.28
C VAL A 136 -8.69 -19.96 10.46
N VAL A 137 -9.24 -18.77 10.60
CA VAL A 137 -9.16 -17.93 11.79
C VAL A 137 -10.47 -18.09 12.56
N ILE A 138 -10.38 -18.37 13.86
CA ILE A 138 -11.52 -18.32 14.77
C ILE A 138 -11.47 -16.97 15.47
N LEU A 139 -12.58 -16.22 15.42
CA LEU A 139 -12.77 -14.95 16.11
C LEU A 139 -13.84 -15.17 17.19
N THR A 140 -13.46 -15.23 18.46
CA THR A 140 -14.41 -15.31 19.58
C THR A 140 -14.55 -13.95 20.22
N ILE A 141 -15.77 -13.41 20.19
CA ILE A 141 -16.17 -12.14 20.78
C ILE A 141 -17.22 -12.31 21.90
N GLY A 142 -17.69 -13.54 22.13
CA GLY A 142 -18.49 -13.91 23.29
C GLY A 142 -17.88 -15.02 24.14
N HIS A 143 -18.73 -15.71 24.91
CA HIS A 143 -18.34 -16.82 25.77
C HIS A 143 -17.71 -18.01 25.01
N LEU A 144 -16.92 -18.84 25.70
CA LEU A 144 -16.15 -19.92 25.06
C LEU A 144 -16.78 -21.32 25.15
N SER A 145 -18.04 -21.44 25.58
CA SER A 145 -18.72 -22.74 25.74
C SER A 145 -18.89 -23.49 24.41
N SER A 146 -19.17 -22.80 23.29
CA SER A 146 -19.24 -23.45 21.97
C SER A 146 -17.87 -23.93 21.50
N LEU A 147 -16.81 -23.14 21.71
CA LEU A 147 -15.44 -23.54 21.40
C LEU A 147 -14.98 -24.72 22.25
N GLN A 148 -15.34 -24.76 23.54
CA GLN A 148 -15.06 -25.89 24.43
C GLN A 148 -15.70 -27.17 23.88
N ARG A 149 -16.97 -27.10 23.47
CA ARG A 149 -17.69 -28.26 22.93
C ARG A 149 -17.14 -28.71 21.58
N LEU A 150 -16.72 -27.78 20.73
CA LEU A 150 -15.95 -28.13 19.54
C LEU A 150 -14.72 -28.93 19.93
N LEU A 151 -13.89 -28.46 20.88
CA LEU A 151 -12.67 -29.16 21.29
C LEU A 151 -12.95 -30.55 21.90
N GLN A 152 -14.08 -30.71 22.59
CA GLN A 152 -14.53 -31.97 23.20
C GLN A 152 -15.23 -32.92 22.22
N SER A 153 -15.64 -32.44 21.04
CA SER A 153 -16.40 -33.24 20.08
C SER A 153 -15.64 -34.47 19.59
N SER A 154 -16.36 -35.59 19.44
CA SER A 154 -15.87 -36.79 18.77
C SER A 154 -15.80 -36.59 17.26
N ALA A 155 -15.18 -37.54 16.55
CA ALA A 155 -15.32 -37.64 15.10
C ALA A 155 -16.79 -37.78 14.69
N ASP A 156 -17.14 -37.32 13.49
CA ASP A 156 -18.51 -37.29 12.98
C ASP A 156 -18.55 -37.46 11.46
N GLN A 157 -19.72 -37.21 10.86
CA GLN A 157 -19.94 -37.29 9.41
C GLN A 157 -19.13 -36.29 8.58
N TYR A 158 -18.65 -35.19 9.18
CA TYR A 158 -17.87 -34.16 8.49
C TYR A 158 -16.37 -34.47 8.50
N SER A 159 -15.86 -35.05 9.59
CA SER A 159 -14.45 -35.42 9.71
C SER A 159 -14.21 -36.61 10.64
N HIS A 160 -13.28 -37.47 10.23
CA HIS A 160 -12.76 -38.57 11.05
C HIS A 160 -11.88 -38.09 12.23
N LEU A 161 -11.52 -36.81 12.25
CA LEU A 161 -10.78 -36.19 13.34
C LEU A 161 -11.73 -35.77 14.47
N ASN A 162 -11.33 -35.99 15.72
CA ASN A 162 -12.00 -35.38 16.86
C ASN A 162 -11.80 -33.86 16.86
N GLY A 163 -12.54 -33.14 17.69
CA GLY A 163 -12.52 -31.68 17.78
C GLY A 163 -11.14 -31.06 17.86
N LYS A 164 -10.34 -31.51 18.85
CA LYS A 164 -8.97 -31.02 19.07
C LYS A 164 -8.06 -31.26 17.86
N GLN A 165 -8.13 -32.45 17.26
CA GLN A 165 -7.37 -32.78 16.05
C GLN A 165 -7.81 -31.96 14.84
N LEU A 166 -9.12 -31.72 14.70
CA LEU A 166 -9.68 -30.94 13.61
C LEU A 166 -9.23 -29.48 13.71
N VAL A 167 -9.30 -28.88 14.90
CA VAL A 167 -8.74 -27.55 15.18
C VAL A 167 -7.26 -27.51 14.83
N GLU A 168 -6.48 -28.49 15.28
CA GLU A 168 -5.04 -28.54 15.04
C GLU A 168 -4.67 -28.61 13.55
N ALA A 169 -5.49 -29.31 12.76
CA ALA A 169 -5.32 -29.43 11.32
C ALA A 169 -5.76 -28.18 10.56
N LYS A 170 -6.85 -27.53 10.98
CA LYS A 170 -7.59 -26.55 10.15
C LYS A 170 -7.35 -25.11 10.55
N VAL A 171 -7.17 -24.84 11.84
CA VAL A 171 -7.06 -23.49 12.37
C VAL A 171 -5.63 -22.98 12.22
N LYS A 172 -5.52 -21.76 11.71
CA LYS A 172 -4.30 -20.97 11.61
C LYS A 172 -4.05 -20.20 12.91
N ARG A 173 -5.07 -19.50 13.40
CA ARG A 173 -4.98 -18.59 14.55
C ARG A 173 -6.34 -18.40 15.21
N TRP A 174 -6.33 -18.07 16.50
CA TRP A 174 -7.49 -17.63 17.27
C TRP A 174 -7.34 -16.17 17.72
N TYR A 175 -8.28 -15.31 17.36
CA TYR A 175 -8.46 -13.99 17.94
C TYR A 175 -9.55 -14.05 18.99
N CYS A 176 -9.24 -13.63 20.22
CA CYS A 176 -10.13 -13.71 21.36
C CYS A 176 -10.30 -12.33 21.97
N MET A 177 -11.51 -11.78 21.96
CA MET A 177 -11.86 -10.71 22.88
C MET A 177 -11.94 -11.36 24.27
N GLY A 178 -11.11 -10.91 25.19
CA GLY A 178 -11.18 -11.41 26.55
C GLY A 178 -9.93 -11.17 27.39
N GLY A 179 -10.15 -11.17 28.71
CA GLY A 179 -9.15 -10.86 29.71
C GLY A 179 -8.93 -9.35 29.91
N LEU A 180 -8.28 -9.01 31.02
CA LEU A 180 -7.81 -7.66 31.35
C LEU A 180 -6.33 -7.74 31.65
N PHE A 181 -5.48 -7.05 30.88
CA PHE A 181 -4.03 -7.14 31.02
C PHE A 181 -3.42 -5.84 31.55
N PRO A 182 -2.45 -5.90 32.49
CA PRO A 182 -1.70 -7.10 32.90
C PRO A 182 -2.40 -8.02 33.89
N GLU A 183 -3.43 -7.58 34.61
CA GLU A 183 -4.23 -8.46 35.47
C GLU A 183 -5.65 -7.93 35.67
N GLY A 184 -6.61 -8.83 35.83
CA GLY A 184 -7.98 -8.45 36.12
C GLY A 184 -9.00 -9.55 35.89
N LYS A 185 -10.25 -9.15 35.68
CA LYS A 185 -11.38 -10.05 35.45
C LYS A 185 -12.31 -9.43 34.43
N GLU A 186 -12.56 -10.14 33.34
CA GLU A 186 -13.31 -9.68 32.17
C GLU A 186 -14.53 -10.61 31.95
N ALA A 187 -15.60 -10.10 31.34
CA ALA A 187 -16.89 -10.76 31.25
C ALA A 187 -16.84 -12.08 30.46
N ASN A 188 -16.30 -12.08 29.23
CA ASN A 188 -16.18 -13.27 28.39
C ASN A 188 -15.35 -14.37 29.03
N PHE A 189 -14.35 -14.00 29.82
CA PHE A 189 -13.55 -14.96 30.58
C PHE A 189 -14.26 -15.50 31.84
N SER A 190 -15.11 -14.71 32.49
CA SER A 190 -15.57 -14.98 33.86
C SER A 190 -17.03 -15.42 34.00
N ARG A 191 -17.90 -15.08 33.06
CA ARG A 191 -19.33 -15.42 33.11
C ARG A 191 -19.87 -15.73 31.71
N PRO A 192 -20.97 -16.50 31.61
CA PRO A 192 -21.58 -17.29 32.68
C PRO A 192 -20.75 -18.55 33.02
N ASP A 193 -19.78 -18.93 32.19
CA ASP A 193 -19.06 -20.20 32.27
C ASP A 193 -17.52 -20.01 32.19
N PRO A 194 -16.87 -19.61 33.30
CA PRO A 194 -15.42 -19.48 33.33
C PRO A 194 -14.69 -20.81 33.11
N GLY A 195 -15.37 -21.94 33.36
CA GLY A 195 -14.82 -23.27 33.13
C GLY A 195 -14.52 -23.53 31.65
N SER A 196 -15.34 -22.98 30.75
CA SER A 196 -15.07 -23.04 29.30
C SER A 196 -13.76 -22.33 28.92
N THR A 197 -13.52 -21.15 29.47
CA THR A 197 -12.29 -20.36 29.23
C THR A 197 -11.05 -21.09 29.70
N VAL A 198 -11.08 -21.59 30.94
CA VAL A 198 -9.99 -22.38 31.52
C VAL A 198 -9.71 -23.62 30.68
N PHE A 199 -10.77 -24.33 30.26
CA PHE A 199 -10.64 -25.53 29.44
C PHE A 199 -10.04 -25.24 28.06
N CYS A 200 -10.55 -24.21 27.37
CA CYS A 200 -10.12 -23.84 26.03
C CYS A 200 -8.64 -23.45 26.03
N LEU A 201 -8.20 -22.56 26.93
CA LEU A 201 -6.79 -22.18 27.00
C LEU A 201 -5.87 -23.33 27.40
N ALA A 202 -6.28 -24.20 28.33
CA ALA A 202 -5.50 -25.38 28.70
C ALA A 202 -5.35 -26.40 27.55
N ASN A 203 -6.26 -26.37 26.56
CA ASN A 203 -6.28 -27.31 25.43
C ASN A 203 -5.89 -26.71 24.09
N TRP A 204 -5.57 -25.41 24.05
CA TRP A 204 -5.16 -24.71 22.83
C TRP A 204 -3.64 -24.76 22.64
N THR A 205 -3.19 -25.10 21.43
CA THR A 205 -1.75 -25.17 21.12
C THR A 205 -1.31 -24.27 19.96
N LYS A 206 -2.27 -23.76 19.17
CA LYS A 206 -2.02 -22.79 18.10
C LYS A 206 -1.79 -21.40 18.65
N GLU A 207 -1.50 -20.45 17.75
CA GLU A 207 -1.45 -19.05 18.12
C GLU A 207 -2.82 -18.56 18.62
N VAL A 208 -2.82 -17.83 19.73
CA VAL A 208 -3.98 -17.11 20.26
C VAL A 208 -3.59 -15.68 20.58
N VAL A 209 -4.43 -14.73 20.18
CA VAL A 209 -4.24 -13.31 20.42
C VAL A 209 -5.40 -12.81 21.27
N PHE A 210 -5.09 -12.29 22.45
CA PHE A 210 -6.06 -11.70 23.36
C PHE A 210 -6.18 -10.20 23.13
N CYS A 211 -7.38 -9.75 22.80
CA CYS A 211 -7.76 -8.35 22.83
C CYS A 211 -8.34 -8.06 24.21
N GLY A 212 -7.51 -7.44 25.06
CA GLY A 212 -7.87 -7.16 26.44
C GLY A 212 -8.87 -6.03 26.58
N TRP A 213 -9.62 -6.06 27.67
CA TRP A 213 -10.60 -5.04 28.05
C TRP A 213 -10.01 -3.61 28.01
N GLU A 214 -8.76 -3.45 28.43
CA GLU A 214 -8.07 -2.15 28.50
C GLU A 214 -7.85 -1.48 27.13
N ILE A 215 -7.92 -2.25 26.05
CA ILE A 215 -7.81 -1.73 24.69
C ILE A 215 -9.17 -1.19 24.22
N GLY A 216 -10.20 -2.04 24.28
CA GLY A 216 -11.56 -1.69 23.84
C GLY A 216 -12.19 -0.56 24.65
N GLU A 217 -11.95 -0.51 25.97
CA GLU A 217 -12.44 0.53 26.89
C GLU A 217 -12.15 1.96 26.40
N ARG A 218 -11.00 2.13 25.72
CA ARG A 218 -10.50 3.44 25.31
C ARG A 218 -11.13 3.94 24.01
N ILE A 219 -11.70 3.05 23.21
CA ILE A 219 -12.21 3.34 21.87
C ILE A 219 -13.73 3.37 21.96
N ILE A 220 -14.34 4.54 21.73
CA ILE A 220 -15.78 4.71 21.81
C ILE A 220 -16.36 4.85 20.40
N THR A 221 -17.28 3.96 20.05
CA THR A 221 -18.04 3.97 18.78
C THR A 221 -19.55 3.90 19.06
N GLY A 222 -20.38 3.96 18.02
CA GLY A 222 -21.83 3.85 18.21
C GLY A 222 -22.47 5.08 18.85
N ASP A 223 -21.85 6.24 18.65
CA ASP A 223 -22.34 7.53 19.12
C ASP A 223 -23.18 8.24 18.03
N LEU A 224 -23.43 9.53 18.22
CA LEU A 224 -24.19 10.34 17.27
C LEU A 224 -23.54 10.42 15.88
N ALA A 225 -22.22 10.20 15.75
CA ALA A 225 -21.58 10.16 14.44
C ALA A 225 -22.04 8.93 13.65
N LEU A 226 -22.12 7.75 14.30
CA LEU A 226 -22.72 6.58 13.67
C LEU A 226 -24.20 6.83 13.33
N LYS A 227 -24.98 7.40 14.27
CA LYS A 227 -26.41 7.70 14.07
C LYS A 227 -26.67 8.59 12.85
N ALA A 228 -25.80 9.57 12.62
CA ALA A 228 -25.96 10.55 11.55
C ALA A 228 -25.80 9.94 10.15
N GLU A 229 -25.04 8.86 10.02
CA GLU A 229 -24.71 8.23 8.73
C GLU A 229 -25.44 6.90 8.51
N LEU A 230 -25.89 6.25 9.57
CA LEU A 230 -26.51 4.93 9.50
C LEU A 230 -27.98 5.03 9.07
N ASN A 231 -28.36 4.23 8.07
CA ASN A 231 -29.74 4.15 7.60
C ASN A 231 -30.68 3.69 8.76
N PRO A 232 -31.76 4.44 9.08
CA PRO A 232 -32.72 4.04 10.11
C PRO A 232 -33.37 2.67 9.90
N GLU A 233 -33.46 2.19 8.65
CA GLU A 233 -33.96 0.86 8.31
C GLU A 233 -32.92 -0.26 8.52
N ASN A 234 -31.75 0.03 9.09
CA ASN A 234 -30.71 -0.95 9.36
C ASN A 234 -30.92 -1.61 10.73
N PRO A 235 -30.83 -2.96 10.86
CA PRO A 235 -30.97 -3.62 12.15
C PRO A 235 -29.89 -3.20 13.16
N MET A 236 -28.70 -2.78 12.71
CA MET A 236 -27.70 -2.16 13.58
C MET A 236 -28.20 -0.83 14.15
N TYR A 237 -28.88 -0.01 13.35
CA TYR A 237 -29.44 1.26 13.82
C TYR A 237 -30.41 1.00 14.97
N ARG A 238 -31.33 0.06 14.74
CA ARG A 238 -32.34 -0.31 15.73
C ARG A 238 -31.74 -0.92 16.99
N ALA A 239 -30.68 -1.72 16.86
CA ALA A 239 -29.98 -2.30 18.02
C ALA A 239 -29.31 -1.21 18.88
N TYR A 240 -28.58 -0.26 18.27
CA TYR A 240 -27.99 0.88 19.00
C TYR A 240 -29.03 1.81 19.61
N GLU A 241 -30.17 2.02 18.93
CA GLU A 241 -31.29 2.77 19.45
C GLU A 241 -31.86 2.12 20.72
N LEU A 242 -32.18 0.83 20.66
CA LEU A 242 -32.77 0.07 21.78
C LEU A 242 -31.80 -0.12 22.95
N TYR A 243 -30.51 -0.30 22.66
CA TYR A 243 -29.53 -0.59 23.69
C TYR A 243 -29.22 0.64 24.57
N ASN A 244 -28.90 1.77 23.96
CA ASN A 244 -28.53 2.99 24.69
C ASN A 244 -28.87 4.33 24.01
N ASP A 245 -29.62 4.34 22.90
CA ASP A 245 -29.91 5.53 22.07
C ASP A 245 -28.64 6.27 21.61
N PHE A 246 -27.71 5.52 21.02
CA PHE A 246 -26.46 6.06 20.43
C PHE A 246 -25.65 6.95 21.37
N LYS A 247 -25.56 6.56 22.65
CA LYS A 247 -24.74 7.28 23.65
C LYS A 247 -23.23 6.97 23.56
N GLY A 248 -22.82 6.19 22.56
CA GLY A 248 -21.49 5.61 22.48
C GLY A 248 -21.33 4.39 23.39
N ARG A 249 -20.50 3.44 22.95
CA ARG A 249 -20.11 2.24 23.70
C ARG A 249 -18.65 1.94 23.40
N ALA A 250 -17.96 1.35 24.37
CA ALA A 250 -16.59 0.88 24.17
C ALA A 250 -16.54 -0.23 23.12
N SER A 251 -15.46 -0.28 22.36
CA SER A 251 -15.33 -1.11 21.16
C SER A 251 -14.50 -2.37 21.44
N TRP A 252 -14.95 -3.26 22.32
CA TRP A 252 -14.16 -4.45 22.68
C TRP A 252 -14.11 -5.47 21.53
N ASP A 253 -15.27 -5.82 21.00
CA ASP A 253 -15.38 -6.81 19.92
C ASP A 253 -14.87 -6.26 18.59
N GLN A 254 -15.18 -5.01 18.29
CA GLN A 254 -14.81 -4.38 17.02
C GLN A 254 -13.30 -4.30 16.87
N VAL A 255 -12.56 -4.01 17.95
CA VAL A 255 -11.10 -3.99 17.90
C VAL A 255 -10.54 -5.38 17.65
N THR A 256 -11.17 -6.41 18.21
CA THR A 256 -10.78 -7.81 17.95
C THR A 256 -11.00 -8.17 16.49
N ALA A 257 -12.13 -7.76 15.90
CA ALA A 257 -12.40 -7.93 14.46
C ALA A 257 -11.49 -7.07 13.58
N LEU A 258 -11.09 -5.88 14.04
CA LEU A 258 -10.17 -5.01 13.31
C LEU A 258 -8.83 -5.72 13.04
N LEU A 259 -8.37 -6.62 13.91
CA LEU A 259 -7.15 -7.42 13.71
C LEU A 259 -7.17 -8.29 12.43
N LEU A 260 -8.35 -8.48 11.81
CA LEU A 260 -8.50 -9.14 10.52
C LEU A 260 -8.16 -8.23 9.33
N ALA A 261 -8.10 -6.92 9.56
CA ALA A 261 -7.79 -5.89 8.57
C ALA A 261 -6.31 -5.47 8.68
N ASP A 262 -5.63 -5.27 7.55
CA ASP A 262 -4.20 -4.94 7.52
C ASP A 262 -3.91 -3.59 8.20
N GLU A 263 -4.90 -2.70 8.22
CA GLU A 263 -4.85 -1.39 8.86
C GLU A 263 -4.71 -1.47 10.39
N ALA A 264 -5.10 -2.58 11.04
CA ALA A 264 -4.93 -2.76 12.49
C ALA A 264 -3.48 -2.55 12.93
N SER A 265 -2.53 -2.96 12.09
CA SER A 265 -1.10 -2.83 12.34
C SER A 265 -0.59 -1.39 12.46
N HIS A 266 -1.39 -0.40 12.04
CA HIS A 266 -1.09 1.02 12.20
C HIS A 266 -1.33 1.52 13.63
N TYR A 267 -2.29 0.93 14.32
CA TYR A 267 -2.75 1.38 15.64
C TYR A 267 -2.36 0.42 16.75
N LEU A 268 -2.23 -0.86 16.40
CA LEU A 268 -2.07 -1.97 17.32
C LEU A 268 -0.80 -2.75 17.00
N GLU A 269 -0.19 -3.30 18.05
CA GLU A 269 0.89 -4.27 17.95
C GLU A 269 0.59 -5.49 18.81
N LEU A 270 1.21 -6.62 18.47
CA LEU A 270 1.02 -7.89 19.17
C LEU A 270 2.26 -8.21 20.00
N ASP A 271 2.09 -8.32 21.31
CA ASP A 271 3.16 -8.68 22.26
C ASP A 271 3.00 -10.14 22.70
N ASN A 272 4.03 -10.96 22.46
CA ASN A 272 4.07 -12.35 22.87
C ASN A 272 5.10 -12.66 23.96
N ALA A 273 5.64 -11.65 24.64
CA ALA A 273 6.63 -11.82 25.69
C ALA A 273 6.00 -12.30 27.03
N GLY A 274 5.23 -13.38 26.99
CA GLY A 274 4.57 -13.94 28.17
C GLY A 274 3.47 -14.93 27.84
N SER A 275 2.66 -15.23 28.86
CA SER A 275 1.48 -16.09 28.77
C SER A 275 0.39 -15.64 29.73
N CYS A 276 -0.87 -15.88 29.35
CA CYS A 276 -2.04 -15.67 30.19
C CYS A 276 -2.18 -16.80 31.21
N LEU A 277 -2.09 -16.46 32.49
CA LEU A 277 -2.48 -17.32 33.61
C LEU A 277 -3.94 -17.06 33.94
N LEU A 278 -4.76 -18.13 34.02
CA LEU A 278 -6.16 -18.07 34.41
C LEU A 278 -6.39 -18.71 35.78
N GLU A 279 -7.24 -18.07 36.58
CA GLU A 279 -7.84 -18.63 37.77
C GLU A 279 -9.16 -19.36 37.43
N ALA A 280 -9.64 -20.20 38.34
CA ALA A 280 -10.86 -21.00 38.14
C ALA A 280 -12.13 -20.15 37.91
N ASP A 281 -12.12 -18.89 38.34
CA ASP A 281 -13.24 -17.96 38.19
C ASP A 281 -13.13 -17.04 36.96
N GLY A 282 -12.16 -17.30 36.08
CA GLY A 282 -11.89 -16.52 34.87
C GLY A 282 -11.03 -15.27 35.08
N SER A 283 -10.63 -14.96 36.31
CA SER A 283 -9.64 -13.89 36.53
C SER A 283 -8.31 -14.24 35.85
N ASN A 284 -7.64 -13.27 35.26
CA ASN A 284 -6.45 -13.49 34.46
C ASN A 284 -5.27 -12.60 34.87
N ARG A 285 -4.05 -13.07 34.59
CA ARG A 285 -2.81 -12.30 34.70
C ARG A 285 -1.87 -12.63 33.54
N TRP A 286 -1.28 -11.61 32.92
CA TRP A 286 -0.15 -11.78 32.00
C TRP A 286 1.12 -12.04 32.80
N ILE A 287 1.76 -13.19 32.57
CA ILE A 287 3.05 -13.53 33.17
C ILE A 287 4.14 -13.25 32.14
N PRO A 288 4.98 -12.22 32.32
CA PRO A 288 6.08 -11.95 31.41
C PRO A 288 7.04 -13.13 31.32
N GLY A 289 7.54 -13.43 30.13
CA GLY A 289 8.37 -14.61 29.93
C GLY A 289 8.95 -14.72 28.52
N LYS A 290 9.38 -15.94 28.17
CA LYS A 290 9.85 -16.24 26.82
C LYS A 290 8.72 -16.08 25.81
N LYS A 291 9.08 -15.67 24.60
CA LYS A 291 8.13 -15.57 23.49
C LYS A 291 7.44 -16.90 23.24
N GLY A 292 6.11 -16.88 23.18
CA GLY A 292 5.27 -18.08 23.01
C GLY A 292 4.23 -17.95 21.90
N ASN A 293 3.24 -18.84 21.93
CA ASN A 293 2.08 -18.85 21.02
C ASN A 293 0.92 -17.96 21.51
N GLN A 294 1.06 -17.31 22.66
CA GLN A 294 0.06 -16.39 23.19
C GLN A 294 0.51 -14.96 22.98
N PHE A 295 -0.42 -14.11 22.56
CA PHE A 295 -0.18 -12.70 22.29
C PHE A 295 -1.23 -11.86 23.02
N ILE A 296 -0.86 -10.65 23.42
CA ILE A 296 -1.80 -9.60 23.84
C ILE A 296 -1.70 -8.43 22.87
N VAL A 297 -2.83 -7.75 22.66
CA VAL A 297 -2.87 -6.52 21.86
C VAL A 297 -2.37 -5.35 22.70
N ARG A 298 -1.50 -4.52 22.11
CA ARG A 298 -1.06 -3.24 22.67
C ARG A 298 -1.33 -2.11 21.68
N PHE A 299 -1.59 -0.92 22.20
CA PHE A 299 -1.52 0.28 21.36
C PHE A 299 -0.09 0.57 20.97
N ARG A 300 0.11 0.99 19.71
CA ARG A 300 1.39 1.59 19.31
C ARG A 300 1.62 2.93 20.03
N PRO A 301 2.89 3.36 20.15
CA PRO A 301 3.21 4.72 20.60
C PRO A 301 2.45 5.76 19.77
N GLU A 302 1.96 6.81 20.43
CA GLU A 302 1.29 7.97 19.79
C GLU A 302 -0.01 7.66 19.04
N VAL A 303 -0.64 6.51 19.29
CA VAL A 303 -1.92 6.17 18.65
C VAL A 303 -2.97 7.27 18.87
N ASN A 304 -3.60 7.72 17.78
CA ASN A 304 -4.77 8.58 17.86
C ASN A 304 -6.03 7.73 17.99
N VAL A 305 -6.48 7.54 19.23
CA VAL A 305 -7.65 6.70 19.56
C VAL A 305 -8.94 7.21 18.89
N LYS A 306 -9.07 8.52 18.69
CA LYS A 306 -10.25 9.10 18.01
C LYS A 306 -10.26 8.76 16.53
N GLU A 307 -9.10 8.79 15.89
CA GLU A 307 -8.95 8.37 14.50
C GLU A 307 -9.28 6.88 14.34
N LEU A 308 -8.74 6.04 15.23
CA LEU A 308 -9.06 4.61 15.28
C LEU A 308 -10.57 4.35 15.45
N ALA A 309 -11.23 5.07 16.36
CA ALA A 309 -12.69 4.99 16.52
C ALA A 309 -13.43 5.38 15.22
N GLY A 310 -12.96 6.41 14.53
CA GLY A 310 -13.46 6.81 13.21
C GLY A 310 -13.33 5.69 12.17
N LYS A 311 -12.18 5.02 12.10
CA LYS A 311 -11.97 3.87 11.20
C LYS A 311 -12.88 2.69 11.52
N ILE A 312 -13.05 2.37 12.79
CA ILE A 312 -14.01 1.32 13.20
C ILE A 312 -15.43 1.71 12.78
N THR A 313 -15.81 2.96 13.00
CA THR A 313 -17.13 3.49 12.59
C THR A 313 -17.33 3.41 11.08
N ASP A 314 -16.29 3.73 10.29
CA ASP A 314 -16.33 3.60 8.83
C ASP A 314 -16.53 2.14 8.38
N LEU A 315 -15.88 1.16 9.04
CA LEU A 315 -16.13 -0.27 8.77
C LEU A 315 -17.55 -0.69 9.15
N MET A 316 -18.06 -0.21 10.28
CA MET A 316 -19.44 -0.46 10.70
C MET A 316 -20.44 0.09 9.68
N LEU A 317 -20.15 1.25 9.07
CA LEU A 317 -20.98 1.89 8.04
C LEU A 317 -20.85 1.26 6.64
N GLY A 318 -19.91 0.33 6.44
CA GLY A 318 -19.68 -0.26 5.12
C GLY A 318 -18.87 0.63 4.17
N LYS A 319 -18.18 1.66 4.68
CA LYS A 319 -17.33 2.53 3.86
C LYS A 319 -16.08 1.77 3.43
N ASN A 320 -15.61 2.08 2.21
CA ASN A 320 -14.31 1.63 1.75
C ASN A 320 -13.23 2.23 2.64
N ILE A 321 -12.56 1.39 3.44
CA ILE A 321 -11.27 1.76 4.00
C ILE A 321 -10.24 1.50 2.90
N PRO A 322 -9.49 2.53 2.48
CA PRO A 322 -8.38 2.33 1.54
C PRO A 322 -7.47 1.25 2.09
N ASP A 323 -7.39 0.14 1.35
CA ASP A 323 -6.45 -0.95 1.62
C ASP A 323 -5.05 -0.44 1.26
N TYR A 324 -4.44 0.30 2.16
CA TYR A 324 -3.07 0.71 1.93
C TYR A 324 -2.20 -0.52 2.14
N SER A 325 -1.64 -1.04 1.06
CA SER A 325 -0.55 -2.03 1.11
C SER A 325 0.72 -1.49 1.83
N TYR A 326 0.68 -0.23 2.29
CA TYR A 326 1.76 0.53 2.89
C TYR A 326 1.30 1.32 4.11
N LEU A 327 2.23 1.54 5.06
CA LEU A 327 2.04 2.55 6.11
C LEU A 327 2.20 3.95 5.48
N PRO A 328 1.27 4.91 5.63
CA PRO A 328 1.46 6.27 5.11
C PRO A 328 2.72 6.96 5.67
N TRP A 329 3.29 7.89 4.91
CA TRP A 329 4.35 8.77 5.38
C TRP A 329 3.78 9.78 6.36
N VAL A 330 4.47 9.99 7.49
CA VAL A 330 4.02 10.91 8.55
C VAL A 330 4.84 12.19 8.50
N GLY A 331 4.16 13.33 8.60
CA GLY A 331 4.79 14.65 8.55
C GLY A 331 5.24 15.05 7.14
N LYS A 332 6.15 16.01 7.05
CA LYS A 332 6.68 16.47 5.75
C LYS A 332 7.48 15.36 5.06
N SER A 333 7.37 15.27 3.74
CA SER A 333 8.15 14.29 2.95
C SER A 333 9.66 14.55 3.04
N VAL A 334 10.07 15.81 3.17
CA VAL A 334 11.46 16.27 3.31
C VAL A 334 11.48 17.41 4.33
N ASP A 335 12.52 17.44 5.16
CA ASP A 335 12.85 18.63 5.96
C ASP A 335 13.82 19.54 5.20
N PHE A 336 13.34 20.72 4.78
CA PHE A 336 14.18 21.70 4.08
C PHE A 336 15.15 22.43 5.00
N SER A 337 15.12 22.20 6.32
CA SER A 337 16.09 22.78 7.27
C SER A 337 17.52 22.29 7.03
N HIS A 338 17.69 21.15 6.35
CA HIS A 338 18.98 20.58 5.96
C HIS A 338 19.73 21.38 4.87
N GLY A 339 19.11 22.43 4.32
CA GLY A 339 19.68 23.29 3.28
C GLY A 339 19.41 22.79 1.85
N PRO A 340 19.95 23.47 0.83
CA PRO A 340 19.68 23.16 -0.57
C PRO A 340 20.25 21.79 -0.98
N LEU A 341 19.71 21.21 -2.05
CA LEU A 341 20.25 19.98 -2.64
C LEU A 341 21.57 20.25 -3.36
N VAL A 342 22.52 19.33 -3.19
CA VAL A 342 23.80 19.28 -3.88
C VAL A 342 24.10 17.86 -4.35
N VAL A 343 25.00 17.73 -5.33
CA VAL A 343 25.51 16.41 -5.74
C VAL A 343 26.49 15.90 -4.67
N SER A 344 26.32 14.65 -4.24
CA SER A 344 27.17 14.00 -3.23
C SER A 344 28.67 14.03 -3.59
N GLU A 345 29.54 13.82 -2.60
CA GLU A 345 30.99 13.83 -2.79
C GLU A 345 31.44 12.80 -3.85
N ASN A 346 30.91 11.58 -3.79
CA ASN A 346 31.21 10.52 -4.76
C ASN A 346 30.52 10.70 -6.12
N LYS A 347 29.76 11.79 -6.31
CA LYS A 347 29.04 12.15 -7.54
C LYS A 347 28.02 11.13 -8.03
N ARG A 348 27.54 10.25 -7.15
CA ARG A 348 26.58 9.17 -7.49
C ARG A 348 25.17 9.47 -7.00
N PHE A 349 25.01 10.38 -6.05
CA PHE A 349 23.79 10.60 -5.28
C PHE A 349 23.48 12.08 -5.14
N LEU A 350 22.29 12.36 -4.60
CA LEU A 350 21.87 13.68 -4.16
C LEU A 350 21.86 13.73 -2.63
N VAL A 351 22.23 14.86 -2.07
CA VAL A 351 22.24 15.14 -0.63
C VAL A 351 21.79 16.57 -0.38
N HIS A 352 21.37 16.86 0.84
CA HIS A 352 21.30 18.23 1.30
C HIS A 352 22.69 18.77 1.63
N ALA A 353 22.82 20.09 1.72
CA ALA A 353 24.09 20.78 1.96
C ALA A 353 24.79 20.34 3.26
N ASP A 354 24.05 19.88 4.27
CA ASP A 354 24.59 19.34 5.51
C ASP A 354 25.05 17.87 5.44
N GLY A 355 24.88 17.22 4.28
CA GLY A 355 25.24 15.82 4.04
C GLY A 355 24.09 14.82 4.22
N THR A 356 22.89 15.28 4.62
CA THR A 356 21.72 14.41 4.75
C THR A 356 21.36 13.78 3.40
N PRO A 357 21.21 12.43 3.31
CA PRO A 357 20.85 11.77 2.06
C PRO A 357 19.51 12.25 1.49
N PHE A 358 19.44 12.41 0.17
CA PHE A 358 18.18 12.68 -0.53
C PHE A 358 17.89 11.55 -1.53
N PHE A 359 16.97 10.65 -1.18
CA PHE A 359 16.42 9.67 -2.11
C PHE A 359 15.39 10.35 -3.00
N TYR A 360 15.71 10.58 -4.28
CA TYR A 360 14.74 11.18 -5.22
C TYR A 360 13.62 10.17 -5.52
N MET A 361 12.41 10.43 -5.05
CA MET A 361 11.19 9.68 -5.35
C MET A 361 10.15 10.63 -5.95
N GLY A 362 10.10 10.67 -7.28
CA GLY A 362 9.24 11.55 -8.05
C GLY A 362 7.87 10.97 -8.36
N ASP A 363 6.86 11.82 -8.47
CA ASP A 363 5.62 11.55 -9.22
C ASP A 363 5.48 12.54 -10.39
N THR A 364 4.64 12.19 -11.36
CA THR A 364 4.43 12.96 -12.59
C THR A 364 3.03 13.56 -12.66
N ALA A 365 2.95 14.89 -12.70
CA ALA A 365 1.73 15.63 -13.01
C ALA A 365 2.06 16.80 -13.95
N TRP A 366 2.31 16.49 -15.23
CA TRP A 366 2.78 17.46 -16.22
C TRP A 366 1.87 18.67 -16.35
N GLU A 367 0.55 18.46 -16.34
CA GLU A 367 -0.47 19.50 -16.52
C GLU A 367 -0.95 20.15 -15.21
N LEU A 368 -0.26 19.91 -14.09
CA LEU A 368 -0.71 20.30 -12.74
C LEU A 368 -1.10 21.77 -12.60
N PHE A 369 -0.25 22.69 -13.05
CA PHE A 369 -0.53 24.13 -12.96
C PHE A 369 -1.65 24.58 -13.90
N HIS A 370 -1.90 23.84 -14.97
CA HIS A 370 -2.82 24.24 -16.03
C HIS A 370 -4.23 23.71 -15.80
N ARG A 371 -4.37 22.44 -15.40
CA ARG A 371 -5.66 21.73 -15.44
C ARG A 371 -6.35 21.53 -14.09
N LEU A 372 -5.67 21.74 -12.98
CA LEU A 372 -6.22 21.49 -11.64
C LEU A 372 -6.57 22.77 -10.90
N THR A 373 -7.63 22.72 -10.08
CA THR A 373 -7.95 23.80 -9.12
C THR A 373 -7.05 23.72 -7.89
N GLU A 374 -7.14 24.71 -7.00
CA GLU A 374 -6.34 24.74 -5.77
C GLU A 374 -6.64 23.55 -4.84
N GLU A 375 -7.92 23.17 -4.72
CA GLU A 375 -8.38 22.05 -3.91
C GLU A 375 -7.94 20.71 -4.49
N GLU A 376 -8.00 20.57 -5.82
CA GLU A 376 -7.56 19.38 -6.53
C GLU A 376 -6.06 19.17 -6.40
N ILE A 377 -5.27 20.25 -6.51
CA ILE A 377 -3.82 20.21 -6.28
C ILE A 377 -3.52 19.85 -4.82
N ASP A 378 -4.20 20.44 -3.84
CA ASP A 378 -3.95 20.09 -2.44
C ASP A 378 -4.25 18.61 -2.16
N ARG A 379 -5.36 18.07 -2.72
CA ARG A 379 -5.69 16.64 -2.66
C ARG A 379 -4.60 15.77 -3.28
N TYR A 380 -4.13 16.13 -4.48
CA TYR A 380 -3.06 15.40 -5.16
C TYR A 380 -1.74 15.45 -4.37
N LEU A 381 -1.29 16.63 -3.94
CA LEU A 381 -0.05 16.79 -3.21
C LEU A 381 -0.08 16.07 -1.85
N GLU A 382 -1.21 16.10 -1.15
CA GLU A 382 -1.36 15.35 0.10
C GLU A 382 -1.28 13.84 -0.14
N ASN A 383 -1.97 13.34 -1.16
CA ASN A 383 -1.92 11.92 -1.54
C ASN A 383 -0.49 11.47 -1.88
N ARG A 384 0.29 12.30 -2.58
CA ARG A 384 1.69 12.00 -2.89
C ARG A 384 2.60 12.10 -1.68
N ARG A 385 2.36 13.05 -0.78
CA ARG A 385 3.05 13.13 0.51
C ARG A 385 2.83 11.86 1.33
N GLU A 386 1.58 11.41 1.49
CA GLU A 386 1.23 10.18 2.22
C GLU A 386 1.87 8.93 1.62
N LYS A 387 2.07 8.89 0.31
CA LYS A 387 2.77 7.81 -0.40
C LYS A 387 4.31 7.96 -0.39
N GLY A 388 4.84 8.92 0.34
CA GLY A 388 6.28 9.11 0.52
C GLY A 388 7.01 9.67 -0.69
N PHE A 389 6.30 10.17 -1.70
CA PHE A 389 6.92 10.96 -2.77
C PHE A 389 7.50 12.24 -2.18
N ASN A 390 8.60 12.71 -2.77
CA ASN A 390 9.27 13.94 -2.35
C ASN A 390 9.63 14.88 -3.50
N VAL A 391 9.34 14.49 -4.75
CA VAL A 391 9.44 15.36 -5.93
C VAL A 391 8.16 15.24 -6.74
N ILE A 392 7.62 16.37 -7.22
CA ILE A 392 6.49 16.42 -8.15
C ILE A 392 6.98 17.09 -9.42
N GLN A 393 6.95 16.36 -10.54
CA GLN A 393 7.36 16.90 -11.83
C GLN A 393 6.16 17.57 -12.52
N ALA A 394 6.29 18.86 -12.85
CA ALA A 394 5.21 19.67 -13.43
C ALA A 394 5.77 20.73 -14.39
N VAL A 395 4.95 21.16 -15.34
CA VAL A 395 5.37 22.04 -16.45
C VAL A 395 4.69 23.41 -16.35
N ILE A 396 5.49 24.49 -16.38
CA ILE A 396 4.95 25.86 -16.38
C ILE A 396 4.23 26.14 -17.71
N LEU A 397 4.90 25.98 -18.85
CA LEU A 397 4.25 26.11 -20.17
C LEU A 397 3.89 24.71 -20.69
N ALA A 398 2.71 24.23 -20.29
CA ALA A 398 2.26 22.85 -20.46
C ALA A 398 1.95 22.46 -21.92
N GLU A 399 1.93 21.16 -22.23
CA GLU A 399 1.83 20.62 -23.59
C GLU A 399 0.42 20.78 -24.18
N LEU A 400 -0.60 20.47 -23.39
CA LEU A 400 -1.97 20.28 -23.87
C LEU A 400 -2.74 21.59 -24.01
N ASP A 401 -2.27 22.42 -24.95
CA ASP A 401 -2.75 23.78 -25.27
C ASP A 401 -2.58 24.82 -24.15
N GLY A 402 -1.58 24.62 -23.28
CA GLY A 402 -1.34 25.48 -22.10
C GLY A 402 -0.97 26.94 -22.38
N LEU A 403 -0.77 27.33 -23.65
CA LEU A 403 -0.59 28.75 -24.04
C LEU A 403 -1.91 29.45 -24.34
N ASN A 404 -2.88 28.75 -24.95
CA ASN A 404 -4.11 29.36 -25.45
C ASN A 404 -5.32 29.02 -24.59
N THR A 405 -5.38 27.82 -24.02
CA THR A 405 -6.38 27.48 -23.02
C THR A 405 -5.94 28.12 -21.69
N PRO A 406 -6.81 28.89 -21.00
CA PRO A 406 -6.48 29.40 -19.68
C PRO A 406 -6.41 28.28 -18.63
N ASP A 407 -5.68 28.50 -17.54
CA ASP A 407 -5.75 27.66 -16.35
C ASP A 407 -7.16 27.65 -15.73
N ARG A 408 -7.34 26.86 -14.68
CA ARG A 408 -8.62 26.79 -13.94
C ARG A 408 -9.05 28.11 -13.29
N ASN A 409 -8.15 29.09 -13.19
CA ASN A 409 -8.40 30.43 -12.67
C ASN A 409 -8.67 31.46 -13.79
N GLY A 410 -8.66 31.04 -15.05
CA GLY A 410 -8.90 31.91 -16.21
C GLY A 410 -7.66 32.67 -16.70
N ASN A 411 -6.46 32.34 -16.22
CA ASN A 411 -5.22 33.01 -16.61
C ASN A 411 -4.46 32.23 -17.70
N ARG A 412 -3.79 32.95 -18.59
CA ARG A 412 -2.82 32.36 -19.54
C ARG A 412 -1.40 32.66 -19.05
N PRO A 413 -0.40 31.83 -19.37
CA PRO A 413 0.95 32.06 -18.86
C PRO A 413 1.66 33.27 -19.47
N LEU A 414 1.29 33.66 -20.69
CA LEU A 414 1.95 34.74 -21.45
C LEU A 414 0.90 35.65 -22.08
N VAL A 415 1.18 36.95 -22.11
CA VAL A 415 0.35 37.92 -22.85
C VAL A 415 0.64 37.78 -24.34
N ASN A 416 -0.39 37.47 -25.14
CA ASN A 416 -0.28 37.25 -26.60
C ASN A 416 0.77 36.19 -27.00
N ASN A 417 1.04 35.20 -26.15
CA ASN A 417 2.09 34.19 -26.33
C ASN A 417 3.50 34.77 -26.53
N ASP A 418 3.76 36.00 -26.07
CA ASP A 418 5.08 36.61 -26.10
C ASP A 418 5.91 36.18 -24.87
N PRO A 419 7.02 35.45 -25.04
CA PRO A 419 7.87 35.04 -23.91
C PRO A 419 8.49 36.20 -23.12
N ALA A 420 8.51 37.41 -23.68
CA ALA A 420 8.96 38.61 -22.98
C ALA A 420 7.88 39.23 -22.07
N GLN A 421 6.64 38.74 -22.13
CA GLN A 421 5.50 39.24 -21.37
C GLN A 421 4.82 38.13 -20.55
N PRO A 422 5.48 37.57 -19.51
CA PRO A 422 4.83 36.69 -18.54
C PRO A 422 3.59 37.34 -17.91
N ASP A 423 2.50 36.60 -17.79
CA ASP A 423 1.30 37.07 -17.12
C ASP A 423 1.42 36.91 -15.60
N GLU A 424 1.37 38.02 -14.88
CA GLU A 424 1.62 38.02 -13.43
C GLU A 424 0.56 37.25 -12.64
N ALA A 425 -0.69 37.16 -13.12
CA ALA A 425 -1.74 36.40 -12.41
C ALA A 425 -1.47 34.89 -12.49
N TYR A 426 -1.06 34.40 -13.66
CA TYR A 426 -0.63 33.01 -13.83
C TYR A 426 0.62 32.67 -13.00
N PHE A 427 1.62 33.55 -12.98
CA PHE A 427 2.85 33.27 -12.21
C PHE A 427 2.63 33.36 -10.70
N ASN A 428 1.73 34.22 -10.20
CA ASN A 428 1.30 34.19 -8.80
C ASN A 428 0.57 32.88 -8.43
N TRP A 429 -0.13 32.28 -9.39
CA TRP A 429 -0.73 30.96 -9.21
C TRP A 429 0.34 29.88 -9.08
N VAL A 430 1.36 29.87 -9.95
CA VAL A 430 2.50 28.95 -9.85
C VAL A 430 3.24 29.09 -8.50
N ASP A 431 3.51 30.32 -8.05
CA ASP A 431 4.12 30.61 -6.74
C ASP A 431 3.35 29.97 -5.58
N ARG A 432 2.03 30.09 -5.60
CA ARG A 432 1.15 29.55 -4.56
C ARG A 432 1.27 28.04 -4.48
N ILE A 433 1.29 27.38 -5.63
CA ILE A 433 1.39 25.92 -5.71
C ILE A 433 2.76 25.41 -5.27
N ILE A 434 3.84 26.09 -5.66
CA ILE A 434 5.19 25.76 -5.17
C ILE A 434 5.24 25.86 -3.64
N ASN A 435 4.64 26.90 -3.04
CA ASN A 435 4.56 27.06 -1.59
C ASN A 435 3.73 25.96 -0.90
N LYS A 436 2.64 25.49 -1.53
CA LYS A 436 1.85 24.35 -1.01
C LYS A 436 2.66 23.06 -1.01
N ALA A 437 3.38 22.78 -2.10
CA ALA A 437 4.32 21.67 -2.17
C ALA A 437 5.38 21.79 -1.06
N ALA A 438 5.93 23.00 -0.84
CA ALA A 438 6.91 23.25 0.21
C ALA A 438 6.35 22.96 1.61
N ALA A 439 5.11 23.36 1.89
CA ALA A 439 4.46 23.11 3.17
C ALA A 439 4.33 21.62 3.50
N LYS A 440 4.24 20.77 2.47
CA LYS A 440 4.17 19.30 2.58
C LYS A 440 5.54 18.60 2.48
N GLY A 441 6.63 19.36 2.28
CA GLY A 441 7.98 18.81 2.11
C GLY A 441 8.23 18.20 0.73
N LEU A 442 7.59 18.73 -0.31
CA LEU A 442 7.72 18.27 -1.69
C LEU A 442 8.55 19.27 -2.52
N TYR A 443 9.57 18.79 -3.22
CA TYR A 443 10.25 19.54 -4.27
C TYR A 443 9.37 19.60 -5.52
N MET A 444 9.37 20.74 -6.20
CA MET A 444 8.86 20.85 -7.56
C MET A 444 10.02 20.59 -8.54
N GLY A 445 9.93 19.46 -9.23
CA GLY A 445 10.67 19.22 -10.46
C GLY A 445 10.06 20.12 -11.54
N LEU A 446 10.59 21.33 -11.67
CA LEU A 446 9.94 22.41 -12.39
C LEU A 446 10.50 22.52 -13.81
N LEU A 447 9.67 22.19 -14.80
CA LEU A 447 10.00 22.39 -16.21
C LEU A 447 9.61 23.81 -16.62
N PRO A 448 10.55 24.65 -17.08
CA PRO A 448 10.23 25.99 -17.60
C PRO A 448 9.21 25.95 -18.73
N THR A 449 9.27 24.95 -19.59
CA THR A 449 8.38 24.80 -20.75
C THR A 449 8.41 23.36 -21.21
N TRP A 450 7.32 22.87 -21.81
CA TRP A 450 7.39 21.66 -22.59
C TRP A 450 8.12 21.89 -23.91
N GLY A 451 8.63 20.82 -24.52
CA GLY A 451 9.50 20.92 -25.68
C GLY A 451 8.80 21.37 -26.96
N ASP A 452 7.46 21.22 -27.09
CA ASP A 452 6.72 21.66 -28.28
C ASP A 452 6.74 23.19 -28.50
N LYS A 453 7.19 23.96 -27.49
CA LYS A 453 7.39 25.42 -27.56
C LYS A 453 8.78 25.79 -28.10
N VAL A 454 9.70 24.83 -28.20
CA VAL A 454 11.04 24.95 -28.79
C VAL A 454 11.10 24.21 -30.13
N ASP A 455 10.59 22.99 -30.18
CA ASP A 455 10.54 22.15 -31.36
C ASP A 455 9.24 21.36 -31.34
N LYS A 456 8.34 21.67 -32.29
CA LYS A 456 7.01 21.07 -32.31
C LYS A 456 7.13 19.54 -32.33
N GLN A 457 7.65 18.94 -33.39
CA GLN A 457 7.60 17.49 -33.68
C GLN A 457 6.19 16.86 -33.50
N TRP A 458 5.71 16.74 -32.26
CA TRP A 458 4.33 16.41 -31.84
C TRP A 458 3.75 17.45 -30.86
N GLY A 459 2.54 17.24 -30.33
CA GLY A 459 1.89 18.21 -29.44
C GLY A 459 1.30 19.43 -30.17
N ILE A 460 0.72 20.36 -29.40
CA ILE A 460 -0.09 21.47 -29.93
C ILE A 460 0.80 22.61 -30.44
N GLY A 461 1.89 22.93 -29.74
CA GLY A 461 2.71 24.12 -29.96
C GLY A 461 2.00 25.41 -29.48
N PRO A 462 2.21 26.57 -30.13
CA PRO A 462 3.21 26.83 -31.18
C PRO A 462 4.65 26.88 -30.64
N VAL A 463 5.63 26.82 -31.55
CA VAL A 463 7.02 27.14 -31.24
C VAL A 463 7.13 28.65 -31.00
N ILE A 464 7.42 29.05 -29.77
CA ILE A 464 7.56 30.45 -29.34
C ILE A 464 8.99 30.80 -28.94
N PHE A 465 9.84 29.79 -28.70
CA PHE A 465 11.20 29.97 -28.27
C PHE A 465 12.21 29.77 -29.39
N ASN A 466 13.27 30.57 -29.33
CA ASN A 466 14.49 30.42 -30.09
C ASN A 466 15.66 30.96 -29.25
N GLU A 467 16.87 30.85 -29.78
CA GLU A 467 18.10 31.26 -29.09
C GLU A 467 18.09 32.75 -28.66
N ARG A 468 17.35 33.62 -29.38
CA ARG A 468 17.36 35.07 -29.13
C ARG A 468 16.44 35.50 -28.00
N ASN A 469 15.32 34.79 -27.78
CA ASN A 469 14.29 35.22 -26.82
C ASN A 469 14.25 34.39 -25.52
N ILE A 470 14.67 33.11 -25.55
CA ILE A 470 14.49 32.21 -24.41
C ILE A 470 15.30 32.62 -23.16
N ALA A 471 16.41 33.35 -23.35
CA ALA A 471 17.24 33.84 -22.25
C ALA A 471 16.47 34.83 -21.34
N GLY A 472 15.59 35.65 -21.91
CA GLY A 472 14.78 36.61 -21.16
C GLY A 472 13.83 35.89 -20.20
N TYR A 473 13.14 34.88 -20.73
CA TYR A 473 12.25 34.02 -19.96
C TYR A 473 13.00 33.25 -18.85
N GLY A 474 14.17 32.65 -19.16
CA GLY A 474 15.00 31.97 -18.16
C GLY A 474 15.43 32.88 -17.01
N ARG A 475 15.82 34.14 -17.30
CA ARG A 475 16.16 35.11 -16.25
C ARG A 475 14.95 35.56 -15.43
N PHE A 476 13.78 35.66 -16.04
CA PHE A 476 12.54 35.95 -15.31
C PHE A 476 12.26 34.86 -14.27
N LEU A 477 12.26 33.59 -14.69
CA LEU A 477 12.03 32.44 -13.80
C LEU A 477 13.06 32.38 -12.67
N ALA A 478 14.36 32.51 -13.00
CA ALA A 478 15.41 32.44 -11.98
C ALA A 478 15.30 33.56 -10.95
N ASN A 479 14.96 34.78 -11.36
CA ASN A 479 14.73 35.87 -10.39
C ASN A 479 13.53 35.60 -9.49
N ARG A 480 12.46 34.99 -10.02
CA ARG A 480 11.25 34.70 -9.26
C ARG A 480 11.45 33.56 -8.26
N TYR A 481 12.17 32.50 -8.65
CA TYR A 481 12.16 31.23 -7.91
C TYR A 481 13.46 30.87 -7.18
N LYS A 482 14.58 31.60 -7.36
CA LYS A 482 15.87 31.29 -6.70
C LYS A 482 15.82 31.19 -5.17
N ASP A 483 14.86 31.85 -4.53
CA ASP A 483 14.71 31.91 -3.07
C ASP A 483 13.70 30.89 -2.52
N TYR A 484 13.02 30.13 -3.39
CA TYR A 484 12.12 29.05 -3.00
C TYR A 484 12.93 27.80 -2.69
N PRO A 485 12.84 27.18 -1.50
CA PRO A 485 13.77 26.12 -1.10
C PRO A 485 13.54 24.78 -1.83
N ASN A 486 12.40 24.63 -2.51
CA ASN A 486 11.89 23.36 -2.98
C ASN A 486 11.84 23.28 -4.52
N ILE A 487 12.86 23.78 -5.22
CA ILE A 487 12.95 23.75 -6.68
C ILE A 487 14.06 22.81 -7.17
N ILE A 488 13.76 22.02 -8.20
CA ILE A 488 14.73 21.31 -9.03
C ILE A 488 14.43 21.69 -10.48
N TRP A 489 15.39 22.32 -11.16
CA TRP A 489 15.19 22.74 -12.56
C TRP A 489 15.27 21.55 -13.51
N ILE A 490 14.26 21.38 -14.35
CA ILE A 490 14.25 20.34 -15.38
C ILE A 490 14.13 21.03 -16.74
N ILE A 491 15.24 21.15 -17.47
CA ILE A 491 15.27 21.68 -18.83
C ILE A 491 14.73 20.62 -19.81
N GLY A 492 14.38 20.99 -21.04
CA GLY A 492 13.87 20.03 -22.03
C GLY A 492 12.37 19.81 -21.89
N GLY A 493 11.91 18.57 -22.08
CA GLY A 493 10.49 18.20 -22.09
C GLY A 493 10.15 17.42 -23.36
N ASP A 494 10.33 16.10 -23.29
CA ASP A 494 10.06 15.11 -24.35
C ASP A 494 10.47 15.52 -25.78
N ARG A 495 11.61 16.20 -25.98
CA ARG A 495 12.15 16.55 -27.31
C ARG A 495 13.65 16.27 -27.43
N ASN A 496 14.14 16.24 -28.66
CA ASN A 496 15.57 16.10 -28.95
C ASN A 496 16.37 17.24 -28.29
N GLY A 497 17.42 16.89 -27.54
CA GLY A 497 18.34 17.85 -26.94
C GLY A 497 19.49 18.28 -27.87
N GLY A 498 19.70 17.57 -28.98
CA GLY A 498 20.76 17.82 -29.94
C GLY A 498 20.42 18.83 -31.04
N ASP A 499 21.25 18.83 -32.08
CA ASP A 499 21.03 19.54 -33.34
C ASP A 499 20.65 21.02 -33.14
N ALA A 500 19.60 21.50 -33.84
CA ALA A 500 19.13 22.88 -33.76
C ALA A 500 18.52 23.24 -32.39
N ASN A 501 18.18 22.26 -31.55
CA ASN A 501 17.58 22.48 -30.24
C ASN A 501 18.64 22.75 -29.16
N MET A 502 19.84 22.18 -29.32
CA MET A 502 20.93 22.30 -28.35
C MET A 502 21.27 23.75 -27.98
N PRO A 503 21.42 24.71 -28.92
CA PRO A 503 21.68 26.10 -28.57
C PRO A 503 20.55 26.72 -27.75
N VAL A 504 19.29 26.45 -28.09
CA VAL A 504 18.12 27.01 -27.39
C VAL A 504 18.06 26.52 -25.94
N TRP A 505 18.26 25.22 -25.72
CA TRP A 505 18.29 24.64 -24.37
C TRP A 505 19.48 25.11 -23.54
N ASN A 506 20.67 25.21 -24.13
CA ASN A 506 21.84 25.76 -23.45
C ASN A 506 21.62 27.22 -23.04
N VAL A 507 21.00 28.04 -23.88
CA VAL A 507 20.71 29.44 -23.55
C VAL A 507 19.73 29.54 -22.39
N LEU A 508 18.66 28.73 -22.36
CA LEU A 508 17.73 28.68 -21.23
C LEU A 508 18.43 28.29 -19.93
N ALA A 509 19.15 27.17 -19.95
CA ALA A 509 19.82 26.61 -18.78
C ALA A 509 20.85 27.59 -18.19
N ASN A 510 21.71 28.16 -19.05
CA ASN A 510 22.71 29.13 -18.63
C ASN A 510 22.07 30.45 -18.16
N ALA A 511 20.96 30.90 -18.75
CA ALA A 511 20.25 32.08 -18.29
C ALA A 511 19.73 31.87 -16.86
N ILE A 512 19.16 30.70 -16.55
CA ILE A 512 18.71 30.37 -15.19
C ILE A 512 19.91 30.29 -14.23
N LYS A 513 20.91 29.47 -14.55
CA LYS A 513 22.12 29.30 -13.72
C LYS A 513 22.93 30.58 -13.56
N SER A 514 22.77 31.59 -14.42
CA SER A 514 23.45 32.89 -14.24
C SER A 514 22.97 33.64 -13.00
N ILE A 515 21.74 33.38 -12.55
CA ILE A 515 21.09 34.04 -11.40
C ILE A 515 20.89 33.05 -10.25
N ASP A 516 20.30 31.89 -10.52
CA ASP A 516 20.02 30.87 -9.53
C ASP A 516 21.23 29.96 -9.32
N LYS A 517 21.83 30.05 -8.14
CA LYS A 517 22.96 29.23 -7.68
C LYS A 517 22.56 28.19 -6.64
N ASN A 518 21.28 28.16 -6.25
CA ASN A 518 20.79 27.40 -5.12
C ASN A 518 20.19 26.05 -5.54
N HIS A 519 19.71 25.94 -6.79
CA HIS A 519 19.00 24.76 -7.25
C HIS A 519 19.79 23.89 -8.22
N LEU A 520 19.64 22.57 -8.05
CA LEU A 520 20.10 21.58 -9.01
C LEU A 520 19.32 21.70 -10.32
N MET A 521 19.95 21.26 -11.42
CA MET A 521 19.38 21.29 -12.75
C MET A 521 19.70 20.01 -13.54
N THR A 522 18.72 19.52 -14.27
CA THR A 522 18.82 18.37 -15.19
C THR A 522 18.12 18.67 -16.53
N PHE A 523 18.04 17.68 -17.42
CA PHE A 523 17.39 17.79 -18.72
C PHE A 523 16.49 16.57 -18.99
N HIS A 524 15.20 16.79 -19.22
CA HIS A 524 14.25 15.75 -19.58
C HIS A 524 14.32 15.44 -21.10
N PRO A 525 14.82 14.24 -21.49
CA PRO A 525 14.90 13.85 -22.89
C PRO A 525 13.56 13.35 -23.43
N TYR A 526 13.53 12.97 -24.70
CA TYR A 526 12.42 12.20 -25.30
C TYR A 526 12.60 10.69 -25.11
N GLY A 527 11.54 9.93 -25.35
CA GLY A 527 11.48 8.49 -25.11
C GLY A 527 12.66 7.70 -25.66
N ARG A 528 13.16 6.77 -24.84
CA ARG A 528 14.32 5.90 -25.10
C ARG A 528 15.67 6.62 -25.21
N HIS A 529 15.78 7.83 -24.65
CA HIS A 529 17.02 8.60 -24.65
C HIS A 529 17.40 9.05 -23.23
N THR A 530 18.63 9.51 -23.09
CA THR A 530 19.17 10.12 -21.88
C THR A 530 19.81 11.46 -22.21
N SER A 531 19.63 12.44 -21.33
CA SER A 531 20.31 13.75 -21.35
C SER A 531 21.83 13.65 -21.55
N SER A 532 22.45 12.58 -21.09
CA SER A 532 23.89 12.37 -21.18
C SER A 532 24.39 12.23 -22.63
N GLN A 533 23.49 12.01 -23.59
CA GLN A 533 23.82 11.98 -25.02
C GLN A 533 24.25 13.35 -25.53
N TRP A 534 23.74 14.44 -24.94
CA TRP A 534 23.97 15.80 -25.41
C TRP A 534 24.67 16.68 -24.36
N PHE A 535 24.29 16.54 -23.08
CA PHE A 535 24.61 17.53 -22.05
C PHE A 535 25.47 16.98 -20.92
N HIS A 536 26.02 15.77 -21.05
CA HIS A 536 26.81 15.14 -19.98
C HIS A 536 27.95 16.04 -19.47
N ASN A 537 28.61 16.78 -20.37
CA ASN A 537 29.71 17.69 -20.06
C ASN A 537 29.27 19.15 -19.90
N ALA A 538 27.96 19.45 -19.94
CA ALA A 538 27.49 20.81 -19.71
C ALA A 538 27.65 21.18 -18.23
N ASP A 539 28.20 22.36 -17.97
CA ASP A 539 28.43 22.87 -16.61
C ASP A 539 27.14 23.08 -15.83
N TRP A 540 26.03 23.38 -16.52
CA TRP A 540 24.73 23.58 -15.91
C TRP A 540 24.02 22.27 -15.53
N LEU A 541 24.42 21.11 -16.07
CA LEU A 541 23.77 19.83 -15.83
C LEU A 541 24.36 19.14 -14.59
N ASP A 542 23.64 19.15 -13.47
CA ASP A 542 24.11 18.56 -12.21
C ASP A 542 24.01 17.03 -12.18
N PHE A 543 22.95 16.47 -12.78
CA PHE A 543 22.74 15.03 -12.91
C PHE A 543 22.06 14.69 -14.24
N ASN A 544 22.35 13.49 -14.76
CA ASN A 544 21.68 13.00 -15.96
C ASN A 544 20.28 12.48 -15.63
N SER A 545 19.37 12.56 -16.57
CA SER A 545 18.13 11.82 -16.54
C SER A 545 17.78 11.17 -17.87
N SER A 546 16.90 10.18 -17.79
CA SER A 546 16.43 9.35 -18.92
C SER A 546 14.92 9.15 -18.92
N GLN A 547 14.38 8.81 -20.08
CA GLN A 547 13.02 8.32 -20.28
C GLN A 547 13.08 6.87 -20.80
N THR A 548 12.76 5.88 -19.95
CA THR A 548 12.72 4.46 -20.38
C THR A 548 11.34 4.04 -20.90
N GLY A 549 10.28 4.78 -20.58
CA GLY A 549 8.91 4.49 -21.01
C GLY A 549 8.64 4.84 -22.48
N HIS A 550 7.45 4.56 -23.02
CA HIS A 550 6.41 3.64 -22.51
C HIS A 550 6.28 2.40 -23.41
N ALA A 551 7.40 1.97 -24.00
CA ALA A 551 7.39 1.00 -25.08
C ALA A 551 8.30 -0.22 -24.89
N ASN A 552 9.06 -0.28 -23.81
CA ASN A 552 9.94 -1.41 -23.48
C ASN A 552 9.54 -1.98 -22.12
N CYS A 553 9.56 -3.31 -22.00
CA CYS A 553 9.36 -4.03 -20.73
C CYS A 553 10.49 -5.01 -20.43
N SER A 554 11.63 -4.80 -21.08
CA SER A 554 12.82 -5.62 -20.96
C SER A 554 13.96 -4.80 -20.36
N PHE A 555 14.92 -5.48 -19.74
CA PHE A 555 16.04 -4.85 -19.05
C PHE A 555 17.01 -4.09 -19.99
N ASP A 556 16.99 -4.36 -21.30
CA ASP A 556 17.84 -3.73 -22.31
C ASP A 556 17.75 -2.19 -22.32
N ILE A 557 16.57 -1.62 -22.07
CA ILE A 557 16.43 -0.15 -22.02
C ILE A 557 17.17 0.45 -20.81
N PHE A 558 17.24 -0.28 -19.69
CA PHE A 558 17.96 0.16 -18.49
C PHE A 558 19.48 0.00 -18.67
N GLU A 559 19.92 -1.04 -19.37
CA GLU A 559 21.32 -1.20 -19.76
C GLU A 559 21.79 -0.06 -20.68
N ASN A 560 20.99 0.26 -21.70
CA ASN A 560 21.33 1.27 -22.70
C ASN A 560 21.35 2.71 -22.16
N LEU A 561 20.52 2.99 -21.14
CA LEU A 561 20.36 4.34 -20.59
C LEU A 561 21.01 4.47 -19.22
N ILE A 562 20.53 3.76 -18.20
CA ILE A 562 20.96 3.93 -16.80
C ILE A 562 22.35 3.35 -16.56
N VAL A 563 22.59 2.08 -16.94
CA VAL A 563 23.91 1.46 -16.74
C VAL A 563 24.98 2.20 -17.55
N ARG A 564 24.64 2.64 -18.77
CA ARG A 564 25.53 3.46 -19.59
C ARG A 564 25.88 4.77 -18.90
N ASP A 565 24.90 5.50 -18.36
CA ASP A 565 25.12 6.77 -17.66
C ASP A 565 25.92 6.59 -16.38
N TYR A 566 25.63 5.55 -15.62
CA TYR A 566 26.39 5.20 -14.42
C TYR A 566 27.88 4.99 -14.73
N ASN A 567 28.22 4.46 -15.90
CA ASN A 567 29.61 4.21 -16.30
C ASN A 567 30.29 5.39 -17.02
N LYS A 568 29.60 6.51 -17.24
CA LYS A 568 30.21 7.68 -17.90
C LYS A 568 31.16 8.45 -17.00
N LEU A 569 32.13 9.10 -17.65
CA LEU A 569 33.04 10.08 -17.05
C LEU A 569 32.83 11.46 -17.71
N PRO A 570 32.89 12.56 -16.95
CA PRO A 570 33.02 12.61 -15.48
C PRO A 570 31.80 12.00 -14.77
N VAL A 571 32.01 11.41 -13.58
CA VAL A 571 30.92 10.77 -12.84
C VAL A 571 29.84 11.82 -12.50
N LYS A 572 28.58 11.49 -12.83
CA LYS A 572 27.38 12.24 -12.44
C LYS A 572 26.28 11.28 -11.97
N PRO A 573 25.36 11.72 -11.08
CA PRO A 573 24.18 10.94 -10.77
C PRO A 573 23.32 10.74 -12.03
N CYS A 574 22.52 9.68 -12.06
CA CYS A 574 21.53 9.44 -13.11
C CYS A 574 20.18 9.07 -12.49
N ILE A 575 19.07 9.52 -13.08
CA ILE A 575 17.71 9.25 -12.60
C ILE A 575 16.81 8.88 -13.77
N ASN A 576 16.01 7.83 -13.61
CA ASN A 576 14.93 7.53 -14.56
C ASN A 576 13.73 8.41 -14.23
N MET A 577 13.48 9.44 -15.05
CA MET A 577 12.48 10.47 -14.76
C MET A 577 11.12 10.21 -15.41
N GLU A 578 11.06 9.28 -16.37
CA GLU A 578 9.81 8.88 -17.02
C GLU A 578 9.91 7.41 -17.47
N PRO A 579 9.58 6.46 -16.58
CA PRO A 579 9.46 5.04 -16.91
C PRO A 579 8.11 4.74 -17.59
N CYS A 580 7.72 3.46 -17.67
CA CYS A 580 6.32 3.13 -17.94
C CYS A 580 5.41 3.71 -16.86
N TYR A 581 4.27 4.26 -17.28
CA TYR A 581 3.26 4.80 -16.37
C TYR A 581 2.17 3.75 -16.12
N GLU A 582 1.70 3.65 -14.88
CA GLU A 582 0.56 2.78 -14.53
C GLU A 582 -0.68 3.21 -15.33
N ASP A 583 -1.46 2.24 -15.80
CA ASP A 583 -2.61 2.43 -16.68
C ASP A 583 -2.29 3.14 -18.01
N HIS A 584 -1.02 3.19 -18.43
CA HIS A 584 -0.65 3.65 -19.76
C HIS A 584 -0.73 2.48 -20.76
N PRO A 585 -1.29 2.67 -21.98
CA PRO A 585 -1.25 1.64 -23.01
C PRO A 585 0.18 1.25 -23.35
N VAL A 586 0.48 -0.05 -23.43
CA VAL A 586 1.81 -0.50 -23.85
C VAL A 586 2.03 -0.12 -25.32
N ARG A 587 3.07 0.67 -25.62
CA ARG A 587 3.41 1.05 -27.01
C ARG A 587 4.41 0.05 -27.60
N GLY A 588 4.25 -0.36 -28.86
CA GLY A 588 5.20 -1.25 -29.55
C GLY A 588 4.92 -2.75 -29.39
N ASP A 589 5.91 -3.60 -29.74
CA ASP A 589 5.72 -5.06 -29.76
C ASP A 589 5.54 -5.64 -28.35
N ILE A 590 4.48 -6.44 -28.23
CA ILE A 590 3.75 -6.81 -27.00
C ILE A 590 4.66 -7.26 -25.84
N CYS A 591 4.68 -6.46 -24.79
CA CYS A 591 5.03 -6.90 -23.46
C CYS A 591 3.95 -7.86 -22.94
N THR A 592 4.17 -9.17 -23.07
CA THR A 592 3.39 -10.25 -22.43
C THR A 592 1.88 -10.01 -22.24
N SER A 593 1.03 -10.36 -23.20
CA SER A 593 -0.45 -10.49 -23.10
C SER A 593 -1.31 -9.33 -22.56
N THR A 594 -0.75 -8.27 -21.97
CA THR A 594 -1.52 -7.16 -21.37
C THR A 594 -1.51 -5.94 -22.30
N THR A 595 -2.63 -5.21 -22.30
CA THR A 595 -2.81 -3.99 -23.11
C THR A 595 -2.29 -2.74 -22.39
N TRP A 596 -2.12 -2.81 -21.07
CA TRP A 596 -1.82 -1.69 -20.18
C TRP A 596 -0.71 -2.06 -19.20
N PHE A 597 0.07 -1.06 -18.79
CA PHE A 597 1.02 -1.22 -17.70
C PHE A 597 0.31 -1.22 -16.34
N ASP A 598 0.75 -2.07 -15.43
CA ASP A 598 0.19 -2.17 -14.07
C ASP A 598 1.23 -1.88 -12.98
N ASP A 599 0.84 -2.11 -11.73
CA ASP A 599 1.69 -1.99 -10.54
C ASP A 599 2.95 -2.88 -10.60
N THR A 600 2.87 -4.03 -11.26
CA THR A 600 4.01 -4.94 -11.46
C THR A 600 5.04 -4.29 -12.38
N ASN A 601 4.60 -3.70 -13.50
CA ASN A 601 5.51 -3.05 -14.43
C ASN A 601 6.19 -1.82 -13.80
N THR A 602 5.45 -1.03 -13.02
CA THR A 602 6.01 0.16 -12.36
C THR A 602 7.01 -0.22 -11.25
N ARG A 603 6.73 -1.24 -10.43
CA ARG A 603 7.72 -1.77 -9.46
C ARG A 603 8.96 -2.31 -10.17
N GLN A 604 8.78 -3.05 -11.27
CA GLN A 604 9.90 -3.58 -12.05
C GLN A 604 10.79 -2.45 -12.58
N ALA A 605 10.22 -1.40 -13.15
CA ALA A 605 10.97 -0.24 -13.63
C ALA A 605 11.68 0.51 -12.49
N LEU A 606 11.04 0.66 -11.33
CA LEU A 606 11.62 1.24 -10.12
C LEU A 606 12.88 0.49 -9.70
N TYR A 607 12.77 -0.82 -9.44
CA TYR A 607 13.89 -1.58 -8.92
C TYR A 607 14.97 -1.83 -9.98
N TRP A 608 14.63 -2.02 -11.25
CA TRP A 608 15.65 -2.05 -12.31
C TRP A 608 16.42 -0.73 -12.43
N SER A 609 15.77 0.43 -12.29
CA SER A 609 16.47 1.72 -12.27
C SER A 609 17.44 1.83 -11.10
N LEU A 610 16.95 1.58 -9.89
CA LEU A 610 17.75 1.72 -8.65
C LEU A 610 18.92 0.73 -8.61
N PHE A 611 18.69 -0.51 -9.04
CA PHE A 611 19.72 -1.55 -9.02
C PHE A 611 20.73 -1.41 -10.16
N SER A 612 20.38 -0.68 -11.23
CA SER A 612 21.31 -0.27 -12.29
C SER A 612 22.16 0.94 -11.91
N GLY A 613 21.93 1.54 -10.74
CA GLY A 613 22.75 2.62 -10.18
C GLY A 613 22.10 4.00 -10.20
N ALA A 614 20.81 4.11 -10.54
CA ALA A 614 20.11 5.39 -10.49
C ALA A 614 20.04 5.94 -9.06
N ALA A 615 20.26 7.25 -8.89
CA ALA A 615 20.20 7.95 -7.60
C ALA A 615 18.77 8.08 -7.04
N GLY A 616 17.77 7.78 -7.87
CA GLY A 616 16.35 7.80 -7.54
C GLY A 616 15.50 7.36 -8.73
N HIS A 617 14.20 7.60 -8.65
CA HIS A 617 13.22 7.18 -9.64
C HIS A 617 12.01 8.11 -9.63
N THR A 618 11.31 8.21 -10.76
CA THR A 618 9.99 8.86 -10.85
C THR A 618 8.93 7.85 -11.26
N TYR A 619 7.83 7.80 -10.53
CA TYR A 619 6.60 7.12 -10.93
C TYR A 619 5.76 8.03 -11.87
N GLY A 620 4.82 7.43 -12.58
CA GLY A 620 3.74 8.17 -13.21
C GLY A 620 2.57 7.27 -13.55
N CYS A 621 1.44 7.90 -13.87
CA CYS A 621 0.17 7.23 -14.13
C CYS A 621 -0.56 7.94 -15.27
N HIS A 622 -1.20 7.18 -16.16
CA HIS A 622 -1.70 7.69 -17.42
C HIS A 622 -2.80 8.74 -17.30
N PRO A 623 -3.82 8.60 -16.43
CA PRO A 623 -4.78 9.69 -16.23
C PRO A 623 -4.18 10.88 -15.46
N ILE A 624 -3.21 10.64 -14.59
CA ILE A 624 -2.69 11.65 -13.65
C ILE A 624 -1.73 12.63 -14.33
N TRP A 625 -0.80 12.17 -15.19
CA TRP A 625 0.18 13.09 -15.82
C TRP A 625 -0.50 14.20 -16.62
N GLN A 626 -1.62 13.88 -17.27
CA GLN A 626 -2.43 14.80 -18.07
C GLN A 626 -3.58 15.44 -17.29
N CYS A 627 -3.71 15.14 -16.00
CA CYS A 627 -4.80 15.59 -15.13
C CYS A 627 -6.18 15.34 -15.75
N MET A 628 -6.39 14.12 -16.28
CA MET A 628 -7.59 13.75 -17.03
C MET A 628 -8.86 13.93 -16.18
N SER A 629 -9.84 14.63 -16.72
CA SER A 629 -11.20 14.74 -16.17
C SER A 629 -12.19 14.85 -17.33
N PRO A 630 -13.51 14.71 -17.09
CA PRO A 630 -14.51 14.82 -18.16
C PRO A 630 -14.57 16.19 -18.87
N VAL A 631 -13.87 17.20 -18.33
CA VAL A 631 -13.78 18.56 -18.91
C VAL A 631 -12.75 18.61 -20.04
N TYR A 632 -11.83 17.65 -20.12
CA TYR A 632 -10.70 17.67 -21.04
C TYR A 632 -10.78 16.53 -22.05
N GLU A 633 -10.26 16.78 -23.25
CA GLU A 633 -10.04 15.71 -24.22
C GLU A 633 -8.85 14.84 -23.78
N PRO A 634 -9.01 13.51 -23.76
CA PRO A 634 -7.95 12.60 -23.34
C PRO A 634 -6.83 12.52 -24.39
N THR A 635 -5.59 12.44 -23.92
CA THR A 635 -4.44 12.10 -24.76
C THR A 635 -4.27 10.59 -24.77
N GLY A 636 -4.60 9.96 -25.91
CA GLY A 636 -4.55 8.51 -26.06
C GLY A 636 -5.77 7.81 -25.45
N ASN A 637 -5.68 6.48 -25.33
CA ASN A 637 -6.71 5.71 -24.65
C ASN A 637 -6.50 5.84 -23.14
N VAL A 638 -7.51 6.35 -22.43
CA VAL A 638 -7.44 6.59 -20.99
C VAL A 638 -8.56 5.80 -20.31
N LEU A 639 -8.25 5.10 -19.21
CA LEU A 639 -9.20 4.23 -18.51
C LEU A 639 -10.11 5.02 -17.57
N ASN A 640 -9.53 5.91 -16.76
CA ASN A 640 -10.24 6.65 -15.71
C ASN A 640 -9.84 8.13 -15.67
N ASN A 641 -10.35 8.87 -14.68
CA ASN A 641 -9.91 10.24 -14.39
C ASN A 641 -8.77 10.25 -13.38
N TRP A 642 -8.03 11.36 -13.28
CA TRP A 642 -6.89 11.47 -12.38
C TRP A 642 -7.25 11.21 -10.91
N TYR A 643 -8.44 11.62 -10.47
CA TYR A 643 -8.89 11.49 -9.08
C TYR A 643 -9.39 10.09 -8.72
N ASP A 644 -9.67 9.26 -9.73
CA ASP A 644 -10.04 7.85 -9.56
C ASP A 644 -8.78 7.00 -9.32
N ASP A 645 -7.65 7.42 -9.90
CA ASP A 645 -6.40 6.64 -9.95
C ASP A 645 -5.32 7.12 -8.98
N LEU A 646 -5.65 8.03 -8.06
CA LEU A 646 -4.72 8.49 -7.02
C LEU A 646 -4.15 7.35 -6.18
N ASP A 647 -4.96 6.31 -5.95
CA ASP A 647 -4.68 5.20 -5.05
C ASP A 647 -4.42 3.88 -5.78
N LEU A 648 -4.06 3.93 -7.07
CA LEU A 648 -3.58 2.74 -7.77
C LEU A 648 -2.41 2.08 -7.01
N PRO A 649 -2.31 0.73 -7.03
CA PRO A 649 -1.35 0.02 -6.20
C PRO A 649 0.11 0.41 -6.49
N GLY A 650 0.48 0.67 -7.75
CA GLY A 650 1.83 1.08 -8.11
C GLY A 650 2.26 2.36 -7.38
N ALA A 651 1.39 3.36 -7.30
CA ALA A 651 1.67 4.60 -6.55
C ALA A 651 1.96 4.32 -5.07
N GLY A 652 1.17 3.45 -4.43
CA GLY A 652 1.36 3.06 -3.03
C GLY A 652 2.65 2.26 -2.80
N ASN A 653 3.03 1.41 -3.75
CA ASN A 653 4.21 0.54 -3.62
C ASN A 653 5.55 1.31 -3.63
N MET A 654 5.59 2.52 -4.20
CA MET A 654 6.84 3.30 -4.32
C MET A 654 7.49 3.60 -2.95
N ILE A 655 6.68 3.81 -1.90
CA ILE A 655 7.16 4.11 -0.55
C ILE A 655 8.06 3.02 0.03
N HIS A 656 7.85 1.77 -0.39
CA HIS A 656 8.62 0.61 0.08
C HIS A 656 10.07 0.72 -0.36
N ALA A 657 10.34 1.14 -1.60
CA ALA A 657 11.70 1.36 -2.07
C ALA A 657 12.41 2.46 -1.27
N ARG A 658 11.73 3.59 -1.03
CA ARG A 658 12.30 4.68 -0.24
C ARG A 658 12.68 4.21 1.18
N ARG A 659 11.76 3.54 1.88
CA ARG A 659 12.02 2.96 3.22
C ARG A 659 13.11 1.90 3.22
N LEU A 660 13.17 1.07 2.18
CA LEU A 660 14.23 0.07 2.03
C LEU A 660 15.58 0.75 1.91
N PHE A 661 15.75 1.70 0.99
CA PHE A 661 17.06 2.30 0.71
C PHE A 661 17.51 3.31 1.76
N GLU A 662 16.61 4.10 2.35
CA GLU A 662 16.95 5.07 3.41
C GLU A 662 17.33 4.39 4.74
N LYS A 663 16.99 3.11 4.92
CA LYS A 663 17.38 2.33 6.12
C LYS A 663 18.86 1.91 6.13
N TYR A 664 19.52 1.89 4.98
CA TYR A 664 20.90 1.41 4.84
C TYR A 664 21.86 2.54 4.49
N ASP A 665 23.16 2.25 4.56
CA ASP A 665 24.18 3.21 4.13
C ASP A 665 23.99 3.59 2.66
N PHE A 666 23.55 4.82 2.45
CA PHE A 666 23.11 5.31 1.14
C PHE A 666 24.27 5.44 0.14
N PHE A 667 25.43 5.88 0.61
CA PHE A 667 26.51 6.39 -0.24
C PHE A 667 27.46 5.32 -0.75
N SER A 668 27.58 4.17 -0.06
CA SER A 668 28.39 3.05 -0.54
C SER A 668 27.69 2.20 -1.59
N ARG A 669 26.38 2.42 -1.83
CA ARG A 669 25.59 1.62 -2.76
C ARG A 669 26.15 1.65 -4.18
N ARG A 670 26.37 0.48 -4.77
CA ARG A 670 26.75 0.30 -6.18
C ARG A 670 26.03 -0.90 -6.80
N PRO A 671 25.79 -0.90 -8.13
CA PRO A 671 25.45 -2.11 -8.86
C PRO A 671 26.49 -3.22 -8.61
N ALA A 672 26.01 -4.44 -8.44
CA ALA A 672 26.82 -5.62 -8.11
C ALA A 672 26.33 -6.88 -8.84
N PRO A 673 26.27 -6.88 -10.18
CA PRO A 673 25.78 -8.04 -10.95
C PRO A 673 26.58 -9.33 -10.68
N GLU A 674 27.84 -9.22 -10.24
CA GLU A 674 28.70 -10.34 -9.85
C GLU A 674 28.13 -11.21 -8.71
N ILE A 675 27.14 -10.70 -7.95
CA ILE A 675 26.45 -11.46 -6.90
C ILE A 675 25.61 -12.59 -7.50
N ILE A 676 25.08 -12.42 -8.71
CA ILE A 676 24.18 -13.38 -9.34
C ILE A 676 25.01 -14.37 -10.16
N LEU A 677 25.05 -15.63 -9.71
CA LEU A 677 25.81 -16.71 -10.34
C LEU A 677 25.01 -17.41 -11.46
N THR A 678 23.69 -17.34 -11.41
CA THR A 678 22.81 -17.93 -12.43
C THR A 678 22.92 -17.16 -13.74
N LYS A 679 23.21 -17.87 -14.84
CA LYS A 679 23.15 -17.32 -16.19
C LYS A 679 21.71 -16.98 -16.57
N GLN A 680 21.46 -15.71 -16.87
CA GLN A 680 20.13 -15.21 -17.20
C GLN A 680 19.92 -15.18 -18.72
N LEU A 681 18.80 -15.72 -19.19
CA LEU A 681 18.48 -15.83 -20.63
C LEU A 681 17.22 -15.04 -21.03
N VAL A 682 16.38 -14.66 -20.06
CA VAL A 682 15.11 -13.97 -20.29
C VAL A 682 15.25 -12.52 -19.84
N ILE A 683 15.41 -11.61 -20.80
CA ILE A 683 15.68 -10.19 -20.54
C ILE A 683 14.47 -9.48 -19.86
N GLY A 684 13.25 -9.98 -20.08
CA GLY A 684 12.03 -9.50 -19.41
C GLY A 684 11.93 -9.86 -17.92
N ASP A 685 12.83 -10.70 -17.41
CA ASP A 685 12.85 -11.15 -16.02
C ASP A 685 14.28 -11.14 -15.44
N MET A 686 15.07 -10.14 -15.84
CA MET A 686 16.44 -9.99 -15.37
C MET A 686 16.46 -9.70 -13.85
N ALA A 687 17.00 -10.64 -13.07
CA ALA A 687 17.43 -10.39 -11.70
C ALA A 687 18.61 -9.42 -11.68
N VAL A 688 18.59 -8.48 -10.75
CA VAL A 688 19.60 -7.43 -10.60
C VAL A 688 20.04 -7.34 -9.15
N ALA A 689 21.29 -6.93 -8.93
CA ALA A 689 21.87 -6.88 -7.59
C ALA A 689 22.61 -5.56 -7.33
N VAL A 690 22.55 -5.12 -6.08
CA VAL A 690 23.35 -4.00 -5.54
C VAL A 690 24.04 -4.43 -4.27
N GLN A 691 25.15 -3.78 -3.94
CA GLN A 691 25.78 -3.90 -2.64
C GLN A 691 26.15 -2.53 -2.09
N GLY A 692 26.23 -2.45 -0.77
CA GLY A 692 26.84 -1.34 -0.04
C GLY A 692 27.66 -1.87 1.12
N LYS A 693 28.02 -0.99 2.04
CA LYS A 693 28.81 -1.31 3.22
C LYS A 693 27.97 -2.15 4.19
N GLY A 694 28.31 -3.44 4.29
CA GLY A 694 27.66 -4.38 5.19
C GLY A 694 26.31 -4.93 4.71
N TYR A 695 25.91 -4.68 3.46
CA TYR A 695 24.67 -5.24 2.91
C TYR A 695 24.73 -5.48 1.40
N ALA A 696 23.90 -6.40 0.92
CA ALA A 696 23.64 -6.61 -0.49
C ALA A 696 22.17 -6.99 -0.72
N PHE A 697 21.62 -6.54 -1.85
CA PHE A 697 20.25 -6.84 -2.28
C PHE A 697 20.24 -7.52 -3.63
N VAL A 698 19.32 -8.46 -3.84
CA VAL A 698 19.05 -9.08 -5.14
C VAL A 698 17.56 -9.00 -5.43
N TYR A 699 17.17 -8.24 -6.45
CA TYR A 699 15.80 -8.11 -6.91
C TYR A 699 15.47 -9.18 -7.94
N LEU A 700 14.35 -9.88 -7.73
CA LEU A 700 13.81 -10.93 -8.58
C LEU A 700 12.44 -10.47 -9.11
N PRO A 701 12.33 -9.97 -10.37
CA PRO A 701 11.11 -9.33 -10.88
C PRO A 701 9.88 -10.25 -10.88
N ASN A 702 10.05 -11.55 -11.12
CA ASN A 702 8.95 -12.53 -11.07
C ASN A 702 9.21 -13.64 -10.04
N GLY A 703 10.10 -13.42 -9.07
CA GLY A 703 10.43 -14.41 -8.04
C GLY A 703 11.10 -15.68 -8.58
N ASN A 704 11.67 -15.64 -9.78
CA ASN A 704 12.36 -16.78 -10.35
C ASN A 704 13.69 -17.06 -9.61
N PRO A 705 14.02 -18.33 -9.34
CA PRO A 705 15.13 -18.66 -8.48
C PRO A 705 16.48 -18.42 -9.16
N VAL A 706 17.39 -17.78 -8.42
CA VAL A 706 18.79 -17.58 -8.81
C VAL A 706 19.74 -18.05 -7.72
N ASP A 707 20.93 -18.48 -8.11
CA ASP A 707 22.03 -18.77 -7.20
C ASP A 707 22.82 -17.46 -6.98
N VAL A 708 23.03 -17.10 -5.71
CA VAL A 708 23.73 -15.87 -5.31
C VAL A 708 25.02 -16.19 -4.56
N CYS A 709 26.08 -15.42 -4.80
CA CYS A 709 27.33 -15.52 -4.07
C CYS A 709 27.18 -14.95 -2.66
N LEU A 710 27.60 -15.69 -1.64
CA LEU A 710 27.61 -15.24 -0.24
C LEU A 710 28.94 -14.59 0.18
N GLU A 711 29.96 -14.64 -0.68
CA GLU A 711 31.30 -14.10 -0.42
C GLU A 711 31.45 -12.64 -0.88
N THR A 712 30.35 -12.02 -1.34
CA THR A 712 30.28 -10.64 -1.84
C THR A 712 30.60 -9.58 -0.78
N LEU A 713 30.24 -9.83 0.48
CA LEU A 713 30.55 -8.94 1.60
C LEU A 713 31.85 -9.41 2.25
N SER A 714 33.00 -8.97 1.72
CA SER A 714 34.33 -9.50 2.03
C SER A 714 34.74 -9.44 3.51
N GLU A 715 34.13 -8.54 4.29
CA GLU A 715 34.40 -8.39 5.74
C GLU A 715 33.45 -9.22 6.62
N ALA A 716 32.40 -9.81 6.05
CA ALA A 716 31.42 -10.58 6.81
C ALA A 716 31.92 -12.00 7.08
N ILE A 717 31.71 -12.49 8.30
CA ILE A 717 31.88 -13.91 8.64
C ILE A 717 30.53 -14.64 8.54
N THR A 718 29.44 -13.92 8.87
CA THR A 718 28.07 -14.42 8.88
C THR A 718 27.16 -13.42 8.18
N LEU A 719 26.18 -13.93 7.46
CA LEU A 719 25.12 -13.16 6.80
C LEU A 719 23.77 -13.49 7.41
N ILE A 720 22.96 -12.46 7.65
CA ILE A 720 21.53 -12.58 7.92
C ILE A 720 20.81 -12.46 6.58
N LEU A 721 20.08 -13.50 6.21
CA LEU A 721 19.28 -13.53 4.98
C LEU A 721 17.81 -13.26 5.30
N GLN A 722 17.17 -12.37 4.55
CA GLN A 722 15.76 -12.05 4.67
C GLN A 722 15.12 -11.86 3.29
N TRP A 723 13.84 -12.22 3.16
CA TRP A 723 13.03 -11.77 2.04
C TRP A 723 12.41 -10.42 2.38
N TYR A 724 12.44 -9.50 1.43
CA TYR A 724 11.67 -8.26 1.46
C TYR A 724 10.62 -8.30 0.36
N ASN A 725 9.36 -8.07 0.72
CA ASN A 725 8.24 -8.01 -0.21
C ASN A 725 8.04 -6.58 -0.73
N PRO A 726 8.34 -6.29 -2.00
CA PRO A 726 8.23 -4.94 -2.55
C PRO A 726 6.80 -4.40 -2.67
N ARG A 727 5.78 -5.27 -2.53
CA ARG A 727 4.35 -4.92 -2.56
C ARG A 727 3.81 -4.46 -1.22
N THR A 728 4.47 -4.85 -0.12
CA THR A 728 3.97 -4.62 1.25
C THR A 728 5.01 -4.03 2.20
N GLY A 729 6.27 -4.01 1.79
CA GLY A 729 7.40 -3.57 2.61
C GLY A 729 7.76 -4.51 3.76
N GLN A 730 7.17 -5.70 3.83
CA GLN A 730 7.40 -6.65 4.91
C GLN A 730 8.70 -7.44 4.72
N TYR A 731 9.36 -7.72 5.85
CA TYR A 731 10.53 -8.59 5.92
C TYR A 731 10.15 -9.97 6.49
N THR A 732 10.68 -11.03 5.88
CA THR A 732 10.59 -12.41 6.38
C THR A 732 11.99 -12.96 6.57
N LEU A 733 12.34 -13.34 7.81
CA LEU A 733 13.64 -13.94 8.10
C LEU A 733 13.78 -15.30 7.41
N ILE A 734 14.91 -15.52 6.75
CA ILE A 734 15.31 -16.83 6.22
C ILE A 734 16.19 -17.53 7.27
N GLY A 735 17.25 -16.86 7.72
CA GLY A 735 18.17 -17.38 8.73
C GLY A 735 19.55 -16.74 8.69
N GLU A 736 20.45 -17.22 9.55
CA GLU A 736 21.87 -16.86 9.55
C GLU A 736 22.68 -17.93 8.81
N VAL A 737 23.58 -17.52 7.94
CA VAL A 737 24.45 -18.41 7.17
C VAL A 737 25.91 -17.92 7.22
N PRO A 738 26.91 -18.81 7.12
CA PRO A 738 28.28 -18.38 6.89
C PRO A 738 28.39 -17.55 5.59
N ALA A 739 29.21 -16.51 5.58
CA ALA A 739 29.48 -15.69 4.40
C ALA A 739 30.42 -16.42 3.41
N LYS A 740 30.02 -17.63 2.99
CA LYS A 740 30.84 -18.54 2.19
C LYS A 740 30.00 -19.34 1.20
N GLY A 741 30.51 -19.53 -0.02
CA GLY A 741 29.83 -20.28 -1.07
C GLY A 741 28.66 -19.53 -1.69
N PHE A 742 27.56 -20.25 -1.95
CA PHE A 742 26.38 -19.70 -2.61
C PHE A 742 25.09 -20.09 -1.90
N TYR A 743 24.04 -19.31 -2.14
CA TYR A 743 22.69 -19.58 -1.68
C TYR A 743 21.74 -19.59 -2.88
N ARG A 744 20.84 -20.58 -2.95
CA ARG A 744 19.78 -20.58 -3.97
C ARG A 744 18.61 -19.76 -3.49
N ALA A 745 18.54 -18.51 -3.96
CA ALA A 745 17.49 -17.55 -3.66
C ALA A 745 16.18 -17.97 -4.34
N LYS A 746 15.35 -18.76 -3.63
CA LYS A 746 14.01 -19.17 -4.06
C LYS A 746 12.94 -18.59 -3.12
N PRO A 747 12.20 -17.54 -3.52
CA PRO A 747 11.17 -16.94 -2.68
C PRO A 747 9.95 -17.84 -2.51
N VAL A 748 9.06 -17.45 -1.59
CA VAL A 748 7.84 -18.21 -1.24
C VAL A 748 6.79 -18.21 -2.35
N SER A 749 6.86 -17.25 -3.29
CA SER A 749 5.99 -17.18 -4.47
C SER A 749 6.79 -16.73 -5.70
N SER A 750 6.28 -17.06 -6.88
CA SER A 750 6.87 -16.73 -8.19
C SER A 750 5.77 -16.53 -9.24
N GLY A 751 6.12 -15.89 -10.36
CA GLY A 751 5.20 -15.52 -11.44
C GLY A 751 5.03 -14.01 -11.55
N VAL A 752 4.27 -13.57 -12.56
CA VAL A 752 3.96 -12.15 -12.77
C VAL A 752 3.33 -11.56 -11.50
N GLY A 753 3.80 -10.39 -11.10
CA GLY A 753 3.37 -9.69 -9.89
C GLY A 753 3.95 -10.23 -8.58
N ASN A 754 4.77 -11.28 -8.62
CA ASN A 754 5.37 -11.88 -7.43
C ASN A 754 6.87 -11.56 -7.32
N ASP A 755 7.21 -10.27 -7.36
CA ASP A 755 8.57 -9.78 -7.18
C ASP A 755 9.08 -9.90 -5.74
N TRP A 756 10.40 -10.10 -5.57
CA TRP A 756 11.03 -10.25 -4.26
C TRP A 756 12.41 -9.62 -4.23
N ILE A 757 12.82 -9.12 -3.06
CA ILE A 757 14.21 -8.72 -2.82
C ILE A 757 14.80 -9.65 -1.76
N LEU A 758 15.87 -10.37 -2.12
CA LEU A 758 16.72 -11.00 -1.12
C LEU A 758 17.58 -9.92 -0.48
N VAL A 759 17.49 -9.79 0.84
CA VAL A 759 18.31 -8.90 1.66
C VAL A 759 19.36 -9.72 2.38
N MET A 760 20.62 -9.34 2.22
CA MET A 760 21.78 -9.97 2.86
C MET A 760 22.50 -8.93 3.70
N ASN A 761 22.57 -9.14 5.01
CA ASN A 761 23.23 -8.21 5.94
C ASN A 761 24.42 -8.87 6.62
N SER A 762 25.55 -8.20 6.67
CA SER A 762 26.71 -8.64 7.45
C SER A 762 26.39 -8.58 8.94
N LYS A 763 26.80 -9.62 9.66
CA LYS A 763 26.74 -9.67 11.13
C LYS A 763 28.14 -9.62 11.74
#